data_AF-A0A1Y6D2C6-F1
#
_entry.id   AF-A0A1Y6D2C6-F1
#
_cell.length_a   1.000
_cell.length_b   1.000
_cell.length_c   1.000
_cell.angle_alpha   90.00
_cell.angle_beta   90.00
_cell.angle_gamma   90.00
#
_symmetry.space_group_name_H-M   'P 1'
#
loop_
_entity.id
_entity.type
_entity.pdbx_description
1 polymer ?
#
loop_
_entity_poly.entity_id
_entity_poly.type
_entity_poly.pdbx_seq_one_letter_code
_entity_poly.pdbx_strand_id
1 'polypeptide(L)'
;MLKRITRIANIGRFVDSSCGGTEFSELSVIFGRNTYGKSTLSELLASLATNDITPITARRTIPNNNKPQEAKLAFKFPGDTKETVVSLQNSSWNYNGASNIKIAVFDDGFYHNNIFSARQFTRPTKEGLSAFILGAEGVKTAKIIADKKKQKGDKTRERNQLRQNAFPEIEDQHLPNFLNLTITETTDELQKRTDDLRSNYSEIKKQIQNTDKIKSRETCHLIGFNYNFDSFLDEINNTLLLSIESHHKEAQQQVLEHIEKHFTKQGNADTWIRQGLQQNNGESCQFCGQPLGECAKELISKYRESFDDAYTQHEDKVIKAIDNGLEKLSAFPASEIRLTLESNRRICATYHELTSDISYSVVLEKLDQHAINIARLIDLWEASKNNSFKILEDACRVKKQSPHKQITVVSANPISNIIQQLATEIDSYNDSAQCTNIFLARFKLGADTEKLRSQLQELEGLGKDARTMLDRAQKDTQVKRLKLLDEEIERLGNEASRLEKELKTQQSEYLKKFFVSLNKWFSEFGSKHFSLEMATNSSGHTPIYFLKVLFKGQVIPEKDLASIFSESDRRALALAVFWSYLSNLDRQIKESLIVVLDDPVTSFDSDRITAVHQEIIKLYRQVRQVIILSHYDVNVARLLSDYRNHPICLLTIEHSNNTSLISPEDKEEFIKSEHERKTRELMKFADGQNNLHNPGDLRIFLEAEISFRYSRQLQTINAGKLQLGEKIDGLFDKGFISRLLADEAHNWRECLNPSHHTWTTNDIEDQRRTVGRFMDFIYTSLCPHP
;
A
#
# COMPACT_ATOMS: atom_id res chain seq x y z
N MET A 1 -39.06 21.24 29.08
CA MET A 1 -38.92 20.11 30.02
C MET A 1 -39.80 18.95 29.56
N LEU A 2 -39.49 17.72 29.96
CA LEU A 2 -40.46 16.63 29.91
C LEU A 2 -41.59 16.99 30.87
N LYS A 3 -42.82 17.10 30.36
CA LYS A 3 -43.98 17.51 31.17
C LYS A 3 -44.76 16.32 31.69
N ARG A 4 -44.94 15.29 30.87
CA ARG A 4 -45.65 14.05 31.25
C ARG A 4 -45.24 12.89 30.34
N ILE A 5 -45.37 11.67 30.88
CA ILE A 5 -45.25 10.43 30.12
C ILE A 5 -46.67 9.97 29.81
N THR A 6 -47.13 10.11 28.58
CA THR A 6 -48.54 9.84 28.26
C THR A 6 -48.81 8.35 28.14
N ARG A 7 -47.90 7.58 27.56
CA ARG A 7 -48.00 6.12 27.48
C ARG A 7 -46.64 5.44 27.38
N ILE A 8 -46.49 4.28 28.03
CA ILE A 8 -45.42 3.30 27.80
C ILE A 8 -46.06 1.91 27.71
N ALA A 9 -45.86 1.19 26.62
CA ALA A 9 -46.42 -0.14 26.41
C ALA A 9 -45.39 -1.11 25.82
N ASN A 10 -45.37 -2.33 26.34
CA ASN A 10 -44.50 -3.45 25.98
C ASN A 10 -42.99 -3.19 26.11
N ILE A 11 -42.60 -2.31 27.04
CA ILE A 11 -41.19 -2.01 27.33
C ILE A 11 -40.90 -2.40 28.78
N GLY A 12 -40.11 -3.45 28.97
CA GLY A 12 -39.76 -4.02 30.26
C GLY A 12 -40.99 -4.41 31.07
N ARG A 13 -41.19 -3.75 32.21
CA ARG A 13 -42.31 -3.98 33.14
C ARG A 13 -43.56 -3.13 32.84
N PHE A 14 -43.46 -2.22 31.87
CA PHE A 14 -44.59 -1.42 31.42
C PHE A 14 -45.31 -2.17 30.30
N VAL A 15 -46.26 -3.06 30.65
CA VAL A 15 -47.08 -3.81 29.67
C VAL A 15 -47.99 -2.85 28.92
N ASP A 16 -48.76 -2.04 29.66
CA ASP A 16 -49.60 -0.96 29.14
C ASP A 16 -49.81 0.06 30.26
N SER A 17 -48.97 1.09 30.26
CA SER A 17 -48.91 2.12 31.28
C SER A 17 -49.37 3.43 30.69
N SER A 18 -50.46 3.99 31.22
CA SER A 18 -50.99 5.29 30.81
C SER A 18 -50.88 6.27 31.97
N CYS A 19 -49.94 7.22 31.86
CA CYS A 19 -49.58 8.13 32.95
C CYS A 19 -49.78 9.60 32.58
N GLY A 20 -50.67 9.89 31.61
CA GLY A 20 -50.90 11.25 31.10
C GLY A 20 -51.43 12.26 32.13
N GLY A 21 -51.98 11.80 33.26
CA GLY A 21 -52.39 12.67 34.36
C GLY A 21 -51.23 13.16 35.23
N THR A 22 -50.05 12.53 35.15
CA THR A 22 -48.93 12.76 36.06
C THR A 22 -47.95 13.79 35.47
N GLU A 23 -47.76 14.91 36.18
CA GLU A 23 -46.88 15.98 35.73
C GLU A 23 -45.50 15.98 36.41
N PHE A 24 -44.48 16.19 35.59
CA PHE A 24 -43.12 16.44 36.02
C PHE A 24 -42.91 17.94 36.29
N SER A 25 -41.92 18.23 37.12
CA SER A 25 -41.46 19.59 37.45
C SER A 25 -40.00 19.78 37.06
N GLU A 26 -39.42 20.94 37.37
CA GLU A 26 -37.99 21.22 37.13
C GLU A 26 -37.07 20.28 37.92
N LEU A 27 -37.51 19.79 39.08
CA LEU A 27 -36.81 18.79 39.87
C LEU A 27 -37.79 17.68 40.25
N SER A 28 -37.75 16.55 39.56
CA SER A 28 -38.63 15.41 39.82
C SER A 28 -37.85 14.24 40.41
N VAL A 29 -38.38 13.62 41.46
CA VAL A 29 -37.87 12.38 42.05
C VAL A 29 -38.90 11.29 41.80
N ILE A 30 -38.46 10.18 41.22
CA ILE A 30 -39.26 9.01 40.95
C ILE A 30 -38.74 7.89 41.85
N PHE A 31 -39.49 7.62 42.91
CA PHE A 31 -39.24 6.47 43.77
C PHE A 31 -39.83 5.20 43.13
N GLY A 32 -39.14 4.07 43.27
CA GLY A 32 -39.73 2.79 42.88
C GLY A 32 -38.91 1.64 43.42
N ARG A 33 -39.56 0.56 43.86
CA ARG A 33 -38.82 -0.62 44.34
C ARG A 33 -37.99 -1.25 43.22
N ASN A 34 -37.01 -2.06 43.62
CA ASN A 34 -36.30 -2.89 42.66
C ASN A 34 -37.29 -3.78 41.90
N THR A 35 -36.99 -4.05 40.63
CA THR A 35 -37.84 -4.79 39.68
C THR A 35 -39.08 -4.05 39.15
N TYR A 36 -39.40 -2.83 39.61
CA TYR A 36 -40.61 -2.10 39.18
C TYR A 36 -40.42 -1.26 37.90
N GLY A 37 -39.23 -1.26 37.28
CA GLY A 37 -39.04 -0.63 35.96
C GLY A 37 -38.34 0.73 35.94
N LYS A 38 -37.70 1.19 37.04
CA LYS A 38 -36.88 2.41 37.06
C LYS A 38 -35.81 2.45 35.96
N SER A 39 -34.96 1.42 35.88
CA SER A 39 -33.90 1.35 34.87
C SER A 39 -34.46 1.25 33.44
N THR A 40 -35.66 0.69 33.27
CA THR A 40 -36.38 0.73 31.99
C THR A 40 -36.73 2.16 31.59
N LEU A 41 -37.12 3.00 32.55
CA LEU A 41 -37.42 4.41 32.31
C LEU A 41 -36.14 5.21 32.03
N SER A 42 -35.05 4.95 32.75
CA SER A 42 -33.74 5.55 32.45
C SER A 42 -33.29 5.26 31.02
N GLU A 43 -33.30 3.97 30.62
CA GLU A 43 -32.92 3.56 29.27
C GLU A 43 -33.85 4.12 28.20
N LEU A 44 -35.15 4.27 28.48
CA LEU A 44 -36.09 4.92 27.55
C LEU A 44 -35.66 6.36 27.26
N LEU A 45 -35.25 7.11 28.28
CA LEU A 45 -34.75 8.47 28.14
C LEU A 45 -33.36 8.52 27.49
N ALA A 46 -32.50 7.52 27.73
CA ALA A 46 -31.20 7.40 27.07
C ALA A 46 -31.33 7.06 25.57
N SER A 47 -32.28 6.19 25.23
CA SER A 47 -32.67 5.86 23.86
C SER A 47 -33.20 7.10 23.13
N LEU A 48 -34.04 7.89 23.79
CA LEU A 48 -34.52 9.17 23.24
C LEU A 48 -33.36 10.15 23.03
N ALA A 49 -32.36 10.18 23.92
CA ALA A 49 -31.21 11.08 23.80
C ALA A 49 -30.33 10.77 22.59
N THR A 50 -30.16 9.49 22.26
CA THR A 50 -29.24 8.98 21.23
C THR A 50 -29.93 8.63 19.92
N ASN A 51 -31.27 8.60 19.92
CA ASN A 51 -32.09 8.00 18.87
C ASN A 51 -31.77 6.51 18.59
N ASP A 52 -31.10 5.81 19.51
CA ASP A 52 -30.84 4.38 19.42
C ASP A 52 -31.92 3.59 20.17
N ILE A 53 -32.73 2.84 19.43
CA ILE A 53 -33.83 2.04 19.99
C ILE A 53 -33.42 0.62 20.35
N THR A 54 -32.17 0.21 20.06
CA THR A 54 -31.68 -1.16 20.27
C THR A 54 -31.88 -1.65 21.71
N PRO A 55 -31.55 -0.86 22.76
CA PRO A 55 -31.78 -1.27 24.15
C PRO A 55 -33.28 -1.48 24.45
N ILE A 56 -34.13 -0.63 23.88
CA ILE A 56 -35.59 -0.70 24.07
C ILE A 56 -36.17 -1.93 23.38
N THR A 57 -35.69 -2.25 22.17
CA THR A 57 -36.09 -3.46 21.44
C THR A 57 -35.69 -4.72 22.19
N ALA A 58 -34.50 -4.74 22.79
CA ALA A 58 -34.04 -5.85 23.63
C ALA A 58 -34.87 -6.01 24.92
N ARG A 59 -35.44 -4.92 25.45
CA ARG A 59 -36.31 -4.91 26.63
C ARG A 59 -37.79 -5.16 26.31
N ARG A 60 -38.11 -6.02 25.35
CA ARG A 60 -39.51 -6.42 25.13
C ARG A 60 -40.10 -7.08 26.38
N THR A 61 -41.33 -6.71 26.72
CA THR A 61 -42.02 -7.26 27.89
C THR A 61 -42.19 -8.78 27.79
N ILE A 62 -42.01 -9.46 28.93
CA ILE A 62 -42.16 -10.91 29.09
C ILE A 62 -43.28 -11.18 30.11
N PRO A 63 -44.26 -12.05 29.80
CA PRO A 63 -44.44 -12.78 28.53
C PRO A 63 -44.80 -11.85 27.36
N ASN A 64 -44.35 -12.20 26.16
CA ASN A 64 -44.63 -11.40 24.96
C ASN A 64 -46.12 -11.50 24.61
N ASN A 65 -46.77 -10.35 24.44
CA ASN A 65 -48.19 -10.26 24.08
C ASN A 65 -48.42 -9.90 22.60
N ASN A 66 -47.37 -9.96 21.76
CA ASN A 66 -47.37 -9.66 20.32
C ASN A 66 -47.86 -8.25 19.95
N LYS A 67 -47.96 -7.33 20.92
CA LYS A 67 -48.24 -5.91 20.67
C LYS A 67 -46.94 -5.14 20.37
N PRO A 68 -47.02 -4.01 19.65
CA PRO A 68 -45.86 -3.17 19.39
C PRO A 68 -45.35 -2.52 20.68
N GLN A 69 -44.05 -2.22 20.71
CA GLN A 69 -43.46 -1.41 21.76
C GLN A 69 -43.78 0.06 21.46
N GLU A 70 -44.39 0.76 22.41
CA GLU A 70 -44.84 2.13 22.25
C GLU A 70 -44.38 2.96 23.44
N ALA A 71 -43.90 4.16 23.17
CA ALA A 71 -43.66 5.18 24.17
C ALA A 71 -44.11 6.53 23.62
N LYS A 72 -44.80 7.32 24.44
CA LYS A 72 -45.25 8.68 24.12
C LYS A 72 -44.89 9.60 25.29
N LEU A 73 -44.07 10.60 24.99
CA LEU A 73 -43.47 11.53 25.94
C LEU A 73 -43.84 12.95 25.52
N ALA A 74 -44.50 13.71 26.39
CA ALA A 74 -44.93 15.07 26.07
C ALA A 74 -43.96 16.11 26.67
N PHE A 75 -43.42 16.96 25.83
CA PHE A 75 -42.48 18.01 26.18
C PHE A 75 -43.13 19.39 26.08
N LYS A 76 -42.77 20.29 26.99
CA LYS A 76 -43.13 21.72 26.93
C LYS A 76 -41.85 22.53 26.77
N PHE A 77 -41.68 23.21 25.64
CA PHE A 77 -40.51 24.05 25.37
C PHE A 77 -40.73 25.49 25.84
N PRO A 78 -39.65 26.26 26.10
CA PRO A 78 -39.76 27.67 26.44
C PRO A 78 -40.50 28.45 25.35
N GLY A 79 -41.53 29.22 25.73
CA GLY A 79 -42.34 30.02 24.80
C GLY A 79 -43.55 29.29 24.19
N ASP A 80 -43.64 27.97 24.30
CA ASP A 80 -44.76 27.20 23.74
C ASP A 80 -45.99 27.17 24.66
N THR A 81 -47.17 27.35 24.05
CA THR A 81 -48.47 27.21 24.72
C THR A 81 -49.00 25.78 24.72
N LYS A 82 -48.50 24.91 23.82
CA LYS A 82 -48.92 23.51 23.67
C LYS A 82 -47.76 22.56 23.98
N GLU A 83 -48.10 21.34 24.39
CA GLU A 83 -47.13 20.26 24.57
C GLU A 83 -46.84 19.57 23.23
N THR A 84 -45.57 19.30 22.93
CA THR A 84 -45.14 18.49 21.78
C THR A 84 -44.96 17.05 22.22
N VAL A 85 -45.70 16.13 21.60
CA VAL A 85 -45.57 14.70 21.88
C VAL A 85 -44.47 14.12 21.00
N VAL A 86 -43.51 13.44 21.62
CA VAL A 86 -42.49 12.62 20.97
C VAL A 86 -42.87 11.16 21.16
N SER A 87 -42.84 10.38 20.09
CA SER A 87 -43.33 9.00 20.11
C SER A 87 -42.37 8.01 19.48
N LEU A 88 -42.27 6.82 20.05
CA LEU A 88 -41.53 5.69 19.49
C LEU A 88 -42.41 4.99 18.45
N GLN A 89 -41.96 4.94 17.18
CA GLN A 89 -42.71 4.29 16.08
C GLN A 89 -41.82 3.26 15.39
N ASN A 90 -42.15 1.96 15.52
CA ASN A 90 -41.70 0.74 14.81
C ASN A 90 -40.19 0.54 14.46
N SER A 91 -39.31 1.55 14.55
CA SER A 91 -37.87 1.51 14.26
C SER A 91 -37.11 2.80 14.69
N SER A 92 -37.77 3.91 15.05
CA SER A 92 -37.09 5.13 15.49
C SER A 92 -37.99 6.05 16.34
N TRP A 93 -37.40 7.07 16.96
CA TRP A 93 -38.16 8.13 17.62
C TRP A 93 -38.67 9.15 16.60
N ASN A 94 -39.98 9.43 16.63
CA ASN A 94 -40.59 10.55 15.94
C ASN A 94 -40.68 11.75 16.90
N TYR A 95 -39.86 12.76 16.62
CA TYR A 95 -39.74 13.98 17.40
C TYR A 95 -40.82 15.03 17.10
N ASN A 96 -41.66 14.83 16.07
CA ASN A 96 -42.73 15.77 15.67
C ASN A 96 -42.24 17.24 15.56
N GLY A 97 -41.07 17.45 14.95
CA GLY A 97 -40.46 18.76 14.75
C GLY A 97 -39.57 19.26 15.91
N ALA A 98 -39.52 18.55 17.04
CA ALA A 98 -38.68 18.91 18.18
C ALA A 98 -37.20 18.52 17.95
N SER A 99 -36.41 19.42 17.36
CA SER A 99 -34.97 19.22 17.12
C SER A 99 -34.05 19.53 18.31
N ASN A 100 -34.60 20.11 19.39
CA ASN A 100 -33.84 20.72 20.48
C ASN A 100 -33.94 19.96 21.83
N ILE A 101 -34.28 18.67 21.82
CA ILE A 101 -34.35 17.87 23.05
C ILE A 101 -32.94 17.36 23.38
N LYS A 102 -32.30 17.97 24.38
CA LYS A 102 -31.00 17.53 24.91
C LYS A 102 -31.23 16.81 26.22
N ILE A 103 -30.81 15.55 26.31
CA ILE A 103 -30.91 14.73 27.53
C ILE A 103 -29.54 14.17 27.85
N ALA A 104 -29.11 14.29 29.10
CA ALA A 104 -27.94 13.59 29.64
C ALA A 104 -28.41 12.58 30.68
N VAL A 105 -28.07 11.31 30.49
CA VAL A 105 -28.50 10.21 31.38
C VAL A 105 -27.29 9.62 32.08
N PHE A 106 -27.35 9.56 33.40
CA PHE A 106 -26.43 8.81 34.24
C PHE A 106 -27.14 7.55 34.75
N ASP A 107 -26.75 6.39 34.23
CA ASP A 107 -27.29 5.10 34.60
C ASP A 107 -26.24 3.98 34.54
N ASP A 108 -26.67 2.75 34.75
CA ASP A 108 -25.80 1.56 34.69
C ASP A 108 -25.17 1.39 33.29
N GLY A 109 -25.89 1.78 32.23
CA GLY A 109 -25.36 1.81 30.87
C GLY A 109 -24.22 2.81 30.72
N PHE A 110 -24.36 4.02 31.28
CA PHE A 110 -23.27 5.00 31.32
C PHE A 110 -22.05 4.45 32.05
N TYR A 111 -22.25 3.84 33.22
CA TYR A 111 -21.20 3.22 34.02
C TYR A 111 -20.45 2.14 33.25
N HIS A 112 -21.18 1.22 32.60
CA HIS A 112 -20.60 0.08 31.89
C HIS A 112 -19.97 0.41 30.54
N ASN A 113 -20.54 1.37 29.81
CA ASN A 113 -20.07 1.72 28.47
C ASN A 113 -18.90 2.71 28.50
N ASN A 114 -18.83 3.58 29.52
CA ASN A 114 -17.88 4.69 29.54
C ASN A 114 -16.84 4.60 30.67
N ILE A 115 -17.07 3.82 31.73
CA ILE A 115 -16.16 3.80 32.89
C ILE A 115 -15.63 2.39 33.16
N PHE A 116 -16.48 1.45 33.61
CA PHE A 116 -16.03 0.12 34.04
C PHE A 116 -16.81 -1.01 33.38
N SER A 117 -16.12 -1.95 32.77
CA SER A 117 -16.68 -3.24 32.36
C SER A 117 -16.05 -4.34 33.22
N ALA A 118 -16.86 -5.17 33.88
CA ALA A 118 -16.40 -6.19 34.83
C ALA A 118 -15.39 -5.66 35.87
N ARG A 119 -15.63 -4.44 36.40
CA ARG A 119 -14.76 -3.73 37.38
C ARG A 119 -13.38 -3.33 36.87
N GLN A 120 -13.16 -3.32 35.55
CA GLN A 120 -11.89 -2.96 34.93
C GLN A 120 -12.06 -1.92 33.82
N PHE A 121 -10.98 -1.21 33.51
CA PHE A 121 -10.88 -0.38 32.32
C PHE A 121 -10.53 -1.26 31.12
N THR A 122 -11.49 -1.48 30.24
CA THR A 122 -11.31 -2.21 28.98
C THR A 122 -11.13 -1.25 27.82
N ARG A 123 -10.60 -1.72 26.69
CA ARG A 123 -10.49 -0.89 25.47
C ARG A 123 -11.84 -0.26 25.06
N PRO A 124 -12.97 -1.00 25.02
CA PRO A 124 -14.28 -0.42 24.76
C PRO A 124 -14.66 0.71 25.74
N THR A 125 -14.41 0.54 27.04
CA THR A 125 -14.70 1.61 28.03
C THR A 125 -13.85 2.86 27.82
N LYS A 126 -12.58 2.71 27.41
CA LYS A 126 -11.70 3.84 27.10
C LYS A 126 -12.16 4.58 25.84
N GLU A 127 -12.60 3.84 24.84
CA GLU A 127 -13.20 4.40 23.61
C GLU A 127 -14.51 5.14 23.93
N GLY A 128 -15.38 4.55 24.76
CA GLY A 128 -16.61 5.17 25.25
C GLY A 128 -16.35 6.45 26.04
N LEU A 129 -15.44 6.42 27.01
CA LEU A 129 -15.02 7.59 27.77
C LEU A 129 -14.50 8.69 26.87
N SER A 130 -13.60 8.35 25.94
CA SER A 130 -13.02 9.28 24.99
C SER A 130 -14.11 9.91 24.12
N ALA A 131 -15.07 9.13 23.63
CA ALA A 131 -16.20 9.63 22.84
C ALA A 131 -17.12 10.55 23.66
N PHE A 132 -17.40 10.18 24.91
CA PHE A 132 -18.22 10.97 25.83
C PHE A 132 -17.57 12.31 26.17
N ILE A 133 -16.28 12.31 26.51
CA ILE A 133 -15.53 13.52 26.87
C ILE A 133 -15.40 14.45 25.66
N LEU A 134 -14.95 13.94 24.51
CA LEU A 134 -14.70 14.76 23.31
C LEU A 134 -15.99 15.23 22.61
N GLY A 135 -17.12 14.60 22.93
CA GLY A 135 -18.44 14.92 22.38
C GLY A 135 -18.61 14.52 20.92
N ALA A 136 -19.84 14.59 20.43
CA ALA A 136 -20.20 14.26 19.05
C ALA A 136 -19.50 15.16 18.02
N GLU A 137 -19.20 16.41 18.36
CA GLU A 137 -18.49 17.38 17.51
C GLU A 137 -17.04 16.93 17.24
N GLY A 138 -16.29 16.54 18.28
CA GLY A 138 -14.90 16.08 18.13
C GLY A 138 -14.79 14.79 17.32
N VAL A 139 -15.73 13.86 17.50
CA VAL A 139 -15.82 12.61 16.73
C VAL A 139 -16.21 12.89 15.27
N LYS A 140 -17.16 13.80 15.02
CA LYS A 140 -17.51 14.23 13.65
C LYS A 140 -16.31 14.84 12.92
N THR A 141 -15.59 15.76 13.55
CA THR A 141 -14.39 16.38 12.96
C THR A 141 -13.29 15.35 12.69
N ALA A 142 -13.06 14.41 13.60
CA ALA A 142 -12.13 13.30 13.37
C ALA A 142 -12.54 12.42 12.18
N LYS A 143 -13.85 12.14 12.01
CA LYS A 143 -14.38 11.42 10.86
C LYS A 143 -14.20 12.19 9.55
N ILE A 144 -14.45 13.49 9.54
CA ILE A 144 -14.21 14.37 8.38
C ILE A 144 -12.73 14.34 7.98
N ILE A 145 -11.81 14.39 8.94
CA ILE A 145 -10.36 14.27 8.69
C ILE A 145 -10.02 12.92 8.05
N ALA A 146 -10.57 11.82 8.59
CA ALA A 146 -10.37 10.48 8.05
C ALA A 146 -10.89 10.35 6.61
N ASP A 147 -12.08 10.88 6.33
CA ASP A 147 -12.69 10.89 5.00
C ASP A 147 -11.85 11.72 4.01
N LYS A 148 -11.35 12.90 4.41
CA LYS A 148 -10.45 13.72 3.58
C LYS A 148 -9.12 13.03 3.29
N LYS A 149 -8.53 12.35 4.27
CA LYS A 149 -7.31 11.55 4.06
C LYS A 149 -7.54 10.38 3.11
N LYS A 150 -8.68 9.71 3.23
CA LYS A 150 -9.08 8.64 2.31
C LYS A 150 -9.23 9.18 0.89
N GLN A 151 -9.97 10.27 0.71
CA GLN A 151 -10.11 10.94 -0.59
C GLN A 151 -8.75 11.33 -1.17
N LYS A 152 -7.84 11.90 -0.37
CA LYS A 152 -6.47 12.22 -0.81
C LYS A 152 -5.72 10.97 -1.29
N GLY A 153 -5.83 9.86 -0.55
CA GLY A 153 -5.23 8.57 -0.92
C GLY A 153 -5.76 8.05 -2.25
N ASP A 154 -7.07 8.11 -2.46
CA ASP A 154 -7.72 7.68 -3.70
C ASP A 154 -7.28 8.56 -4.89
N LYS A 155 -7.25 9.88 -4.73
CA LYS A 155 -6.76 10.83 -5.75
C LYS A 155 -5.28 10.65 -6.07
N THR A 156 -4.46 10.35 -5.06
CA THR A 156 -3.02 10.07 -5.25
C THR A 156 -2.81 8.80 -6.10
N ARG A 157 -3.62 7.76 -5.86
CA ARG A 157 -3.61 6.53 -6.67
C ARG A 157 -4.05 6.80 -8.09
N GLU A 158 -5.13 7.56 -8.28
CA GLU A 158 -5.62 7.97 -9.60
C GLU A 158 -4.54 8.75 -10.37
N ARG A 159 -3.89 9.72 -9.72
CA ARG A 159 -2.79 10.49 -10.32
C ARG A 159 -1.63 9.58 -10.73
N ASN A 160 -1.22 8.63 -9.88
CA ASN A 160 -0.15 7.67 -10.21
C ASN A 160 -0.51 6.79 -11.41
N GLN A 161 -1.74 6.30 -11.49
CA GLN A 161 -2.21 5.51 -12.62
C GLN A 161 -2.24 6.34 -13.90
N LEU A 162 -2.77 7.57 -13.84
CA LEU A 162 -2.79 8.47 -14.99
C LEU A 162 -1.36 8.80 -15.46
N ARG A 163 -0.44 9.05 -14.52
CA ARG A 163 0.98 9.27 -14.81
C ARG A 163 1.60 8.09 -15.55
N GLN A 164 1.37 6.87 -15.07
CA GLN A 164 1.93 5.65 -15.66
C GLN A 164 1.32 5.35 -17.03
N ASN A 165 0.02 5.57 -17.21
CA ASN A 165 -0.69 5.21 -18.45
C ASN A 165 -0.50 6.26 -19.55
N ALA A 166 -0.57 7.55 -19.23
CA ALA A 166 -0.59 8.61 -20.23
C ALA A 166 0.80 9.16 -20.58
N PHE A 167 1.79 9.00 -19.70
CA PHE A 167 3.11 9.61 -19.88
C PHE A 167 4.31 8.63 -19.71
N PRO A 168 4.21 7.31 -19.95
CA PRO A 168 5.24 6.33 -19.55
C PRO A 168 6.65 6.61 -20.10
N GLU A 169 6.75 7.27 -21.25
CA GLU A 169 8.01 7.55 -21.96
C GLU A 169 8.68 8.87 -21.53
N ILE A 170 7.98 9.71 -20.75
CA ILE A 170 8.52 10.98 -20.25
C ILE A 170 9.16 10.72 -18.89
N GLU A 171 10.41 11.11 -18.69
CA GLU A 171 11.07 11.03 -17.38
C GLU A 171 10.49 12.05 -16.38
N ASP A 172 10.50 11.73 -15.09
CA ASP A 172 9.90 12.58 -14.04
C ASP A 172 10.48 14.00 -14.01
N GLN A 173 11.77 14.17 -14.30
CA GLN A 173 12.44 15.48 -14.36
C GLN A 173 11.97 16.36 -15.54
N HIS A 174 11.46 15.75 -16.61
CA HIS A 174 11.02 16.46 -17.82
C HIS A 174 9.50 16.65 -17.88
N LEU A 175 8.75 15.91 -17.07
CA LEU A 175 7.30 16.01 -17.00
C LEU A 175 6.80 17.44 -16.70
N PRO A 176 7.36 18.22 -15.75
CA PRO A 176 6.91 19.59 -15.50
C PRO A 176 7.01 20.49 -16.74
N ASN A 177 8.10 20.35 -17.51
CA ASN A 177 8.31 21.11 -18.73
C ASN A 177 7.25 20.74 -19.78
N PHE A 178 6.99 19.44 -19.96
CA PHE A 178 5.95 18.95 -20.87
C PHE A 178 4.54 19.44 -20.48
N LEU A 179 4.17 19.38 -19.19
CA LEU A 179 2.87 19.84 -18.70
C LEU A 179 2.67 21.35 -18.88
N ASN A 180 3.76 22.12 -18.92
CA ASN A 180 3.76 23.58 -19.06
C ASN A 180 3.98 24.06 -20.51
N LEU A 181 4.21 23.15 -21.46
CA LEU A 181 4.22 23.50 -22.88
C LEU A 181 2.88 24.12 -23.27
N THR A 182 2.96 25.32 -23.85
CA THR A 182 1.80 26.05 -24.36
C THR A 182 1.64 25.72 -25.83
N ILE A 183 0.45 25.23 -26.21
CA ILE A 183 0.11 24.87 -27.58
C ILE A 183 -0.84 25.95 -28.13
N THR A 184 -0.39 26.65 -29.17
CA THR A 184 -1.17 27.69 -29.86
C THR A 184 -1.79 27.18 -31.16
N GLU A 185 -1.20 26.15 -31.75
CA GLU A 185 -1.64 25.50 -32.99
C GLU A 185 -2.65 24.39 -32.70
N THR A 186 -3.57 24.11 -33.63
CA THR A 186 -4.49 22.98 -33.52
C THR A 186 -3.78 21.65 -33.77
N THR A 187 -4.36 20.54 -33.29
CA THR A 187 -3.80 19.20 -33.51
C THR A 187 -3.63 18.89 -35.00
N ASP A 188 -4.56 19.33 -35.85
CA ASP A 188 -4.50 19.12 -37.30
C ASP A 188 -3.36 19.93 -37.95
N GLU A 189 -3.14 21.16 -37.51
CA GLU A 189 -2.01 21.99 -37.97
C GLU A 189 -0.66 21.37 -37.55
N LEU A 190 -0.55 20.87 -36.32
CA LEU A 190 0.66 20.20 -35.83
C LEU A 190 0.91 18.86 -36.53
N GLN A 191 -0.14 18.11 -36.83
CA GLN A 191 -0.05 16.86 -37.60
C GLN A 191 0.46 17.17 -39.01
N LYS A 192 -0.15 18.14 -39.69
CA LYS A 192 0.29 18.58 -41.02
C LYS A 192 1.74 19.05 -41.02
N ARG A 193 2.13 19.89 -40.06
CA ARG A 193 3.52 20.36 -39.90
C ARG A 193 4.49 19.19 -39.67
N THR A 194 4.10 18.20 -38.86
CA THR A 194 4.92 17.01 -38.61
C THR A 194 5.09 16.17 -39.87
N ASP A 195 4.03 16.01 -40.67
CA ASP A 195 4.05 15.26 -41.93
C ASP A 195 4.86 15.99 -43.01
N ASP A 196 4.72 17.31 -43.13
CA ASP A 196 5.52 18.14 -44.04
C ASP A 196 7.02 18.06 -43.72
N LEU A 197 7.40 18.20 -42.44
CA LEU A 197 8.78 18.04 -41.98
C LEU A 197 9.31 16.63 -42.25
N ARG A 198 8.47 15.59 -42.10
CA ARG A 198 8.84 14.20 -42.39
C ARG A 198 9.06 13.97 -43.88
N SER A 199 8.21 14.54 -44.73
CA SER A 199 8.36 14.47 -46.19
C SER A 199 9.67 15.13 -46.62
N ASN A 200 9.91 16.36 -46.16
CA ASN A 200 11.14 17.11 -46.44
C ASN A 200 12.40 16.36 -45.97
N TYR A 201 12.36 15.80 -44.76
CA TYR A 201 13.46 14.97 -44.25
C TYR A 201 13.73 13.76 -45.16
N SER A 202 12.67 13.08 -45.63
CA SER A 202 12.80 11.92 -46.51
C SER A 202 13.37 12.27 -47.88
N GLU A 203 13.02 13.43 -48.43
CA GLU A 203 13.52 13.93 -49.71
C GLU A 203 15.00 14.29 -49.64
N ILE A 204 15.41 15.07 -48.63
CA ILE A 204 16.83 15.41 -48.42
C ILE A 204 17.65 14.14 -48.14
N LYS A 205 17.12 13.19 -47.36
CA LYS A 205 17.79 11.90 -47.12
C LYS A 205 17.99 11.10 -48.41
N LYS A 206 17.00 11.05 -49.31
CA LYS A 206 17.13 10.42 -50.62
C LYS A 206 18.17 11.12 -51.49
N GLN A 207 18.23 12.45 -51.46
CA GLN A 207 19.24 13.23 -52.17
C GLN A 207 20.65 12.87 -51.69
N ILE A 208 20.89 12.87 -50.37
CA ILE A 208 22.19 12.46 -49.80
C ILE A 208 22.55 11.02 -50.19
N GLN A 209 21.60 10.07 -50.10
CA GLN A 209 21.83 8.69 -50.49
C GLN A 209 22.22 8.54 -51.97
N ASN A 210 21.59 9.31 -52.86
CA ASN A 210 21.93 9.31 -54.28
C ASN A 210 23.32 9.93 -54.53
N THR A 211 23.68 10.99 -53.80
CA THR A 211 24.99 11.63 -53.90
C THR A 211 26.11 10.75 -53.34
N ASP A 212 25.88 10.04 -52.23
CA ASP A 212 26.84 9.08 -51.66
C ASP A 212 27.07 7.89 -52.60
N LYS A 213 26.01 7.39 -53.28
CA LYS A 213 26.13 6.36 -54.33
C LYS A 213 27.00 6.80 -55.52
N ILE A 214 27.01 8.10 -55.86
CA ILE A 214 27.87 8.65 -56.92
C ILE A 214 29.34 8.68 -56.45
N LYS A 215 29.60 9.07 -55.19
CA LYS A 215 30.96 9.08 -54.62
C LYS A 215 31.57 7.68 -54.51
N SER A 216 30.75 6.66 -54.23
CA SER A 216 31.20 5.28 -54.03
C SER A 216 31.42 4.47 -55.31
N ARG A 217 31.10 5.01 -56.50
CA ARG A 217 31.38 4.31 -57.78
C ARG A 217 32.90 4.07 -57.91
N GLU A 218 33.32 2.94 -58.48
CA GLU A 218 34.75 2.61 -58.62
C GLU A 218 35.45 3.46 -59.71
N THR A 219 36.78 3.37 -59.79
CA THR A 219 37.63 4.04 -60.80
C THR A 219 38.48 2.98 -61.50
N CYS A 220 38.86 3.21 -62.75
CA CYS A 220 39.63 2.25 -63.54
C CYS A 220 40.92 1.82 -62.82
N HIS A 221 41.25 0.54 -62.92
CA HIS A 221 42.46 -0.06 -62.41
C HIS A 221 43.56 -0.06 -63.48
N LEU A 222 44.81 0.05 -63.05
CA LEU A 222 45.96 -0.11 -63.93
C LEU A 222 46.36 -1.58 -64.03
N ILE A 223 46.81 -2.00 -65.20
CA ILE A 223 47.32 -3.35 -65.45
C ILE A 223 48.80 -3.38 -65.04
N GLY A 224 49.14 -4.22 -64.06
CA GLY A 224 50.54 -4.49 -63.71
C GLY A 224 51.10 -5.59 -64.61
N PHE A 225 52.12 -5.29 -65.42
CA PHE A 225 52.72 -6.24 -66.34
C PHE A 225 54.22 -6.43 -66.07
N ASN A 226 54.57 -7.44 -65.27
CA ASN A 226 55.94 -7.76 -64.86
C ASN A 226 56.48 -9.06 -65.49
N TYR A 227 55.99 -9.44 -66.66
CA TYR A 227 56.35 -10.71 -67.31
C TYR A 227 57.50 -10.50 -68.30
N ASN A 228 58.69 -11.02 -67.98
CA ASN A 228 59.89 -10.89 -68.81
C ASN A 228 60.27 -12.22 -69.48
N PHE A 229 59.67 -12.47 -70.64
CA PHE A 229 59.89 -13.70 -71.42
C PHE A 229 61.36 -13.92 -71.78
N ASP A 230 62.06 -12.88 -72.23
CA ASP A 230 63.44 -12.99 -72.70
C ASP A 230 64.38 -13.39 -71.56
N SER A 231 64.22 -12.77 -70.38
CA SER A 231 65.00 -13.13 -69.19
C SER A 231 64.79 -14.58 -68.78
N PHE A 232 63.56 -15.09 -68.83
CA PHE A 232 63.27 -16.48 -68.46
C PHE A 232 63.78 -17.48 -69.51
N LEU A 233 63.72 -17.12 -70.79
CA LEU A 233 64.30 -17.92 -71.86
C LEU A 233 65.83 -17.97 -71.75
N ASP A 234 66.48 -16.86 -71.41
CA ASP A 234 67.92 -16.78 -71.19
C ASP A 234 68.36 -17.64 -69.99
N GLU A 235 67.60 -17.67 -68.89
CA GLU A 235 67.86 -18.58 -67.75
C GLU A 235 67.91 -20.05 -68.21
N ILE A 236 66.95 -20.48 -69.04
CA ILE A 236 66.91 -21.84 -69.58
C ILE A 236 68.05 -22.07 -70.57
N ASN A 237 68.28 -21.15 -71.52
CA ASN A 237 69.34 -21.27 -72.52
C ASN A 237 70.73 -21.33 -71.89
N ASN A 238 70.99 -20.52 -70.85
CA ASN A 238 72.21 -20.60 -70.06
C ASN A 238 72.36 -21.98 -69.39
N THR A 239 71.25 -22.57 -68.93
CA THR A 239 71.23 -23.92 -68.35
C THR A 239 71.49 -25.01 -69.39
N LEU A 240 70.96 -24.87 -70.62
CA LEU A 240 71.21 -25.79 -71.73
C LEU A 240 72.70 -25.84 -72.12
N LEU A 241 73.41 -24.72 -72.01
CA LEU A 241 74.84 -24.59 -72.32
C LEU A 241 75.79 -25.12 -71.23
N LEU A 242 75.30 -25.39 -70.01
CA LEU A 242 76.15 -25.89 -68.94
C LEU A 242 76.79 -27.24 -69.31
N SER A 243 78.07 -27.43 -69.01
CA SER A 243 78.75 -28.73 -69.10
C SER A 243 79.60 -28.95 -67.86
N ILE A 244 79.82 -30.21 -67.48
CA ILE A 244 80.73 -30.56 -66.39
C ILE A 244 82.04 -31.10 -67.01
N GLU A 245 83.17 -30.44 -66.76
CA GLU A 245 84.49 -31.04 -67.00
C GLU A 245 84.84 -31.88 -65.78
N SER A 246 84.79 -33.20 -65.88
CA SER A 246 85.16 -34.05 -64.74
C SER A 246 86.68 -34.16 -64.60
N HIS A 247 87.15 -34.32 -63.34
CA HIS A 247 88.53 -34.66 -63.02
C HIS A 247 88.90 -36.12 -63.39
N HIS A 248 87.94 -36.91 -63.91
CA HIS A 248 88.09 -38.32 -64.29
C HIS A 248 87.70 -38.57 -65.76
N LYS A 249 88.22 -37.76 -66.70
CA LYS A 249 87.95 -37.88 -68.16
C LYS A 249 88.16 -39.30 -68.71
N GLU A 250 89.18 -40.01 -68.24
CA GLU A 250 89.44 -41.40 -68.66
C GLU A 250 88.36 -42.38 -68.18
N ALA A 251 87.88 -42.25 -66.95
CA ALA A 251 86.80 -43.10 -66.44
C ALA A 251 85.49 -42.82 -67.20
N GLN A 252 85.15 -41.55 -67.44
CA GLN A 252 83.98 -41.19 -68.24
C GLN A 252 84.04 -41.71 -69.68
N GLN A 253 85.20 -41.62 -70.33
CA GLN A 253 85.37 -42.14 -71.69
C GLN A 253 85.19 -43.67 -71.74
N GLN A 254 85.73 -44.40 -70.77
CA GLN A 254 85.54 -45.85 -70.68
C GLN A 254 84.08 -46.25 -70.42
N VAL A 255 83.37 -45.48 -69.61
CA VAL A 255 81.93 -45.67 -69.36
C VAL A 255 81.12 -45.39 -70.63
N LEU A 256 81.44 -44.33 -71.37
CA LEU A 256 80.80 -44.02 -72.66
C LEU A 256 81.06 -45.11 -73.70
N GLU A 257 82.31 -45.57 -73.85
CA GLU A 257 82.66 -46.66 -74.76
C GLU A 257 81.95 -47.97 -74.38
N HIS A 258 81.79 -48.24 -73.08
CA HIS A 258 81.01 -49.38 -72.61
C HIS A 258 79.54 -49.26 -72.99
N ILE A 259 78.94 -48.08 -72.78
CA ILE A 259 77.55 -47.80 -73.15
C ILE A 259 77.35 -48.00 -74.66
N GLU A 260 78.25 -47.45 -75.48
CA GLU A 260 78.15 -47.56 -76.94
C GLU A 260 78.23 -49.01 -77.43
N LYS A 261 79.13 -49.81 -76.86
CA LYS A 261 79.35 -51.20 -77.27
C LYS A 261 78.25 -52.16 -76.79
N HIS A 262 77.62 -51.88 -75.64
CA HIS A 262 76.79 -52.87 -74.94
C HIS A 262 75.32 -52.49 -74.76
N PHE A 263 74.93 -51.21 -74.93
CA PHE A 263 73.54 -50.78 -74.76
C PHE A 263 72.85 -50.54 -76.11
N THR A 264 71.64 -51.09 -76.28
CA THR A 264 70.82 -50.88 -77.49
C THR A 264 70.13 -49.50 -77.52
N LYS A 265 69.91 -48.88 -76.36
CA LYS A 265 69.35 -47.53 -76.22
C LYS A 265 70.25 -46.68 -75.32
N GLN A 266 71.13 -45.90 -75.95
CA GLN A 266 72.14 -45.11 -75.25
C GLN A 266 71.54 -43.96 -74.41
N GLY A 267 70.41 -43.37 -74.83
CA GLY A 267 69.84 -42.18 -74.19
C GLY A 267 69.34 -42.34 -72.74
N ASN A 268 69.18 -43.57 -72.25
CA ASN A 268 68.82 -43.86 -70.85
C ASN A 268 69.88 -44.72 -70.13
N ALA A 269 71.00 -45.00 -70.78
CA ALA A 269 72.02 -45.90 -70.25
C ALA A 269 72.64 -45.34 -68.96
N ASP A 270 72.94 -44.04 -68.91
CA ASP A 270 73.50 -43.38 -67.72
C ASP A 270 72.60 -43.53 -66.49
N THR A 271 71.29 -43.29 -66.67
CA THR A 271 70.31 -43.42 -65.59
C THR A 271 70.17 -44.88 -65.13
N TRP A 272 70.17 -45.82 -66.06
CA TRP A 272 70.12 -47.24 -65.74
C TRP A 272 71.36 -47.72 -64.99
N ILE A 273 72.57 -47.33 -65.45
CA ILE A 273 73.83 -47.69 -64.79
C ILE A 273 73.85 -47.15 -63.37
N ARG A 274 73.45 -45.89 -63.15
CA ARG A 274 73.41 -45.28 -61.81
C ARG A 274 72.44 -45.98 -60.87
N GLN A 275 71.22 -46.28 -61.35
CA GLN A 275 70.26 -47.07 -60.56
C GLN A 275 70.83 -48.45 -60.24
N GLY A 276 71.48 -49.09 -61.21
CA GLY A 276 72.17 -50.37 -61.02
C GLY A 276 73.29 -50.29 -59.97
N LEU A 277 74.10 -49.23 -59.97
CA LEU A 277 75.19 -49.01 -59.00
C LEU A 277 74.66 -48.90 -57.57
N GLN A 278 73.55 -48.21 -57.37
CA GLN A 278 72.94 -48.06 -56.04
C GLN A 278 72.42 -49.39 -55.49
N GLN A 279 71.98 -50.30 -56.37
CA GLN A 279 71.46 -51.61 -56.00
C GLN A 279 72.56 -52.69 -55.94
N ASN A 280 73.79 -52.39 -56.35
CA ASN A 280 74.87 -53.36 -56.47
C ASN A 280 75.59 -53.56 -55.12
N ASN A 281 75.55 -54.79 -54.59
CA ASN A 281 76.22 -55.18 -53.34
C ASN A 281 77.75 -55.41 -53.46
N GLY A 282 78.33 -55.28 -54.65
CA GLY A 282 79.77 -55.35 -54.91
C GLY A 282 80.35 -56.76 -55.09
N GLU A 283 79.59 -57.82 -54.81
CA GLU A 283 80.11 -59.19 -54.80
C GLU A 283 79.56 -60.07 -55.94
N SER A 284 78.28 -59.89 -56.29
CA SER A 284 77.57 -60.71 -57.28
C SER A 284 76.83 -59.85 -58.29
N CYS A 285 76.79 -60.29 -59.55
CA CYS A 285 76.01 -59.65 -60.61
C CYS A 285 74.51 -59.75 -60.30
N GLN A 286 73.85 -58.61 -60.14
CA GLN A 286 72.42 -58.54 -59.79
C GLN A 286 71.47 -58.98 -60.93
N PHE A 287 72.00 -59.21 -62.14
CA PHE A 287 71.21 -59.73 -63.27
C PHE A 287 71.22 -61.26 -63.35
N CYS A 288 72.39 -61.88 -63.25
CA CYS A 288 72.53 -63.34 -63.46
C CYS A 288 72.92 -64.13 -62.20
N GLY A 289 73.20 -63.45 -61.07
CA GLY A 289 73.57 -64.07 -59.80
C GLY A 289 75.00 -64.60 -59.71
N GLN A 290 75.82 -64.44 -60.76
CA GLN A 290 77.21 -64.92 -60.78
C GLN A 290 78.16 -64.02 -59.99
N PRO A 291 79.21 -64.56 -59.34
CA PRO A 291 80.24 -63.76 -58.68
C PRO A 291 80.93 -62.81 -59.67
N LEU A 292 81.22 -61.58 -59.25
CA LEU A 292 81.89 -60.60 -60.11
C LEU A 292 83.40 -60.88 -60.18
N GLY A 293 83.92 -61.11 -61.39
CA GLY A 293 85.35 -61.17 -61.65
C GLY A 293 86.02 -59.79 -61.56
N GLU A 294 87.36 -59.77 -61.52
CA GLU A 294 88.13 -58.54 -61.31
C GLU A 294 87.87 -57.45 -62.37
N CYS A 295 87.78 -57.82 -63.66
CA CYS A 295 87.48 -56.86 -64.72
C CYS A 295 86.08 -56.22 -64.58
N ALA A 296 85.09 -56.96 -64.05
CA ALA A 296 83.76 -56.41 -63.80
C ALA A 296 83.76 -55.45 -62.60
N LYS A 297 84.53 -55.75 -61.56
CA LYS A 297 84.72 -54.85 -60.41
C LYS A 297 85.45 -53.57 -60.78
N GLU A 298 86.47 -53.65 -61.65
CA GLU A 298 87.20 -52.49 -62.15
C GLU A 298 86.27 -51.54 -62.94
N LEU A 299 85.44 -52.07 -63.84
CA LEU A 299 84.43 -51.28 -64.55
C LEU A 299 83.40 -50.65 -63.60
N ILE A 300 82.96 -51.37 -62.57
CA ILE A 300 82.06 -50.82 -61.53
C ILE A 300 82.74 -49.69 -60.75
N SER A 301 84.04 -49.80 -60.46
CA SER A 301 84.81 -48.70 -59.86
C SER A 301 84.84 -47.48 -60.78
N LYS A 302 85.06 -47.69 -62.08
CA LYS A 302 85.05 -46.61 -63.09
C LYS A 302 83.68 -45.94 -63.21
N TYR A 303 82.59 -46.69 -63.08
CA TYR A 303 81.25 -46.09 -62.95
C TYR A 303 81.10 -45.21 -61.71
N ARG A 304 81.59 -45.66 -60.55
CA ARG A 304 81.54 -44.86 -59.31
C ARG A 304 82.41 -43.59 -59.40
N GLU A 305 83.57 -43.68 -60.03
CA GLU A 305 84.44 -42.53 -60.32
C GLU A 305 83.81 -41.55 -61.34
N SER A 306 83.04 -42.07 -62.30
CA SER A 306 82.38 -41.27 -63.34
C SER A 306 81.10 -40.55 -62.85
N PHE A 307 80.45 -41.07 -61.81
CA PHE A 307 79.21 -40.54 -61.24
C PHE A 307 79.42 -40.18 -59.75
N ASP A 308 80.31 -39.22 -59.52
CA ASP A 308 80.62 -38.69 -58.19
C ASP A 308 79.57 -37.69 -57.68
N ASP A 309 79.73 -37.22 -56.44
CA ASP A 309 78.84 -36.23 -55.82
C ASP A 309 78.76 -34.92 -56.63
N ALA A 310 79.82 -34.55 -57.35
CA ALA A 310 79.85 -33.36 -58.19
C ALA A 310 78.93 -33.50 -59.42
N TYR A 311 78.88 -34.69 -60.04
CA TYR A 311 77.94 -34.99 -61.11
C TYR A 311 76.47 -34.93 -60.62
N THR A 312 76.16 -35.54 -59.48
CA THR A 312 74.79 -35.55 -58.92
C THR A 312 74.32 -34.14 -58.54
N GLN A 313 75.18 -33.32 -57.93
CA GLN A 313 74.84 -31.92 -57.62
C GLN A 313 74.59 -31.07 -58.87
N HIS A 314 75.36 -31.30 -59.94
CA HIS A 314 75.18 -30.60 -61.21
C HIS A 314 73.87 -31.00 -61.91
N GLU A 315 73.53 -32.29 -61.93
CA GLU A 315 72.27 -32.79 -62.47
C GLU A 315 71.06 -32.19 -61.74
N ASP A 316 71.06 -32.21 -60.40
CA ASP A 316 70.01 -31.60 -59.59
C ASP A 316 69.85 -30.10 -59.88
N LYS A 317 70.96 -29.38 -60.04
CA LYS A 317 70.96 -27.96 -60.38
C LYS A 317 70.36 -27.72 -61.77
N VAL A 318 70.74 -28.52 -62.76
CA VAL A 318 70.22 -28.42 -64.14
C VAL A 318 68.72 -28.71 -64.19
N ILE A 319 68.26 -29.78 -63.53
CA ILE A 319 66.84 -30.15 -63.51
C ILE A 319 66.02 -29.05 -62.84
N LYS A 320 66.41 -28.59 -61.64
CA LYS A 320 65.69 -27.52 -60.91
C LYS A 320 65.65 -26.21 -61.68
N ALA A 321 66.76 -25.82 -62.32
CA ALA A 321 66.81 -24.59 -63.11
C ALA A 321 65.90 -24.66 -64.35
N ILE A 322 65.87 -25.80 -65.05
CA ILE A 322 64.97 -26.02 -66.19
C ILE A 322 63.50 -26.01 -65.74
N ASP A 323 63.15 -26.73 -64.66
CA ASP A 323 61.77 -26.79 -64.19
C ASP A 323 61.24 -25.43 -63.75
N ASN A 324 62.03 -24.68 -62.97
CA ASN A 324 61.68 -23.32 -62.56
C ASN A 324 61.55 -22.37 -63.77
N GLY A 325 62.46 -22.47 -64.75
CA GLY A 325 62.39 -21.65 -65.96
C GLY A 325 61.13 -21.93 -66.79
N LEU A 326 60.78 -23.21 -66.98
CA LEU A 326 59.57 -23.62 -67.70
C LEU A 326 58.29 -23.19 -66.96
N GLU A 327 58.27 -23.29 -65.64
CA GLU A 327 57.16 -22.83 -64.81
C GLU A 327 56.95 -21.32 -64.96
N LYS A 328 58.01 -20.51 -64.82
CA LYS A 328 57.97 -19.05 -65.05
C LYS A 328 57.47 -18.69 -66.45
N LEU A 329 57.92 -19.39 -67.49
CA LEU A 329 57.46 -19.17 -68.87
C LEU A 329 55.99 -19.56 -69.09
N SER A 330 55.49 -20.52 -68.31
CA SER A 330 54.09 -20.96 -68.40
C SER A 330 53.11 -20.01 -67.69
N ALA A 331 53.61 -19.25 -66.69
CA ALA A 331 52.85 -18.37 -65.80
C ALA A 331 52.52 -16.99 -66.39
N PHE A 332 52.25 -16.91 -67.69
CA PHE A 332 51.86 -15.67 -68.35
C PHE A 332 50.47 -15.18 -67.88
N PRO A 333 50.31 -13.92 -67.41
CA PRO A 333 49.10 -13.45 -66.72
C PRO A 333 47.95 -13.04 -67.66
N ALA A 334 47.64 -13.86 -68.67
CA ALA A 334 46.58 -13.57 -69.66
C ALA A 334 45.20 -13.33 -69.03
N SER A 335 44.81 -14.17 -68.07
CA SER A 335 43.50 -14.11 -67.40
C SER A 335 43.36 -12.85 -66.55
N GLU A 336 44.40 -12.50 -65.79
CA GLU A 336 44.42 -11.30 -64.95
C GLU A 336 44.26 -10.04 -65.79
N ILE A 337 45.02 -9.93 -66.89
CA ILE A 337 44.91 -8.80 -67.82
C ILE A 337 43.49 -8.70 -68.38
N ARG A 338 42.90 -9.80 -68.87
CA ARG A 338 41.53 -9.79 -69.42
C ARG A 338 40.48 -9.38 -68.39
N LEU A 339 40.61 -9.85 -67.14
CA LEU A 339 39.71 -9.47 -66.05
C LEU A 339 39.79 -7.97 -65.73
N THR A 340 41.00 -7.39 -65.72
CA THR A 340 41.18 -5.95 -65.50
C THR A 340 40.57 -5.13 -66.64
N LEU A 341 40.74 -5.54 -67.90
CA LEU A 341 40.12 -4.89 -69.05
C LEU A 341 38.59 -4.90 -68.96
N GLU A 342 38.00 -6.05 -68.63
CA GLU A 342 36.55 -6.17 -68.50
C GLU A 342 36.01 -5.37 -67.31
N SER A 343 36.72 -5.40 -66.18
CA SER A 343 36.39 -4.60 -64.99
C SER A 343 36.34 -3.11 -65.33
N ASN A 344 37.40 -2.59 -65.96
CA ASN A 344 37.48 -1.19 -66.35
C ASN A 344 36.37 -0.79 -67.32
N ARG A 345 36.05 -1.65 -68.30
CA ARG A 345 34.92 -1.41 -69.22
C ARG A 345 33.60 -1.28 -68.47
N ARG A 346 33.35 -2.14 -67.48
CA ARG A 346 32.16 -2.07 -66.62
C ARG A 346 32.16 -0.80 -65.78
N ILE A 347 33.29 -0.43 -65.19
CA ILE A 347 33.45 0.80 -64.40
C ILE A 347 33.09 2.01 -65.26
N CYS A 348 33.66 2.15 -66.46
CA CYS A 348 33.36 3.25 -67.38
C CYS A 348 31.87 3.32 -67.75
N ALA A 349 31.21 2.18 -67.95
CA ALA A 349 29.78 2.12 -68.25
C ALA A 349 28.88 2.63 -67.10
N THR A 350 29.36 2.61 -65.85
CA THR A 350 28.63 3.19 -64.71
C THR A 350 28.61 4.72 -64.69
N TYR A 351 29.40 5.38 -65.54
CA TYR A 351 29.45 6.85 -65.66
C TYR A 351 28.84 7.30 -67.00
N HIS A 352 27.62 6.84 -67.28
CA HIS A 352 26.90 7.23 -68.49
C HIS A 352 26.70 8.75 -68.59
N GLU A 353 26.70 9.46 -67.46
CA GLU A 353 26.53 10.92 -67.40
C GLU A 353 27.69 11.66 -68.10
N LEU A 354 28.89 11.08 -68.11
CA LEU A 354 30.07 11.64 -68.74
C LEU A 354 30.13 11.38 -70.25
N THR A 355 29.25 10.54 -70.82
CA THR A 355 29.23 10.24 -72.27
C THR A 355 28.87 11.44 -73.14
N SER A 356 28.29 12.50 -72.54
CA SER A 356 28.03 13.77 -73.21
C SER A 356 29.25 14.69 -73.30
N ASP A 357 30.32 14.41 -72.53
CA ASP A 357 31.58 15.14 -72.58
C ASP A 357 32.43 14.59 -73.74
N ILE A 358 32.67 15.43 -74.74
CA ILE A 358 33.45 15.10 -75.94
C ILE A 358 34.87 14.67 -75.55
N SER A 359 35.48 15.31 -74.55
CA SER A 359 36.85 15.03 -74.13
C SER A 359 36.96 13.67 -73.43
N TYR A 360 35.97 13.33 -72.59
CA TYR A 360 35.88 12.01 -71.96
C TYR A 360 35.68 10.91 -72.99
N SER A 361 34.79 11.14 -73.97
CA SER A 361 34.46 10.16 -75.02
C SER A 361 35.68 9.80 -75.87
N VAL A 362 36.53 10.78 -76.21
CA VAL A 362 37.78 10.55 -76.94
C VAL A 362 38.78 9.71 -76.13
N VAL A 363 38.89 9.94 -74.82
CA VAL A 363 39.78 9.14 -73.95
C VAL A 363 39.25 7.71 -73.78
N LEU A 364 37.93 7.55 -73.65
CA LEU A 364 37.29 6.24 -73.54
C LEU A 364 37.45 5.42 -74.84
N GLU A 365 37.32 6.05 -76.01
CA GLU A 365 37.57 5.39 -77.29
C GLU A 365 39.01 4.90 -77.41
N LYS A 366 40.01 5.71 -77.00
CA LYS A 366 41.41 5.28 -76.95
C LYS A 366 41.61 4.09 -76.01
N LEU A 367 41.00 4.14 -74.82
CA LEU A 367 41.07 3.06 -73.84
C LEU A 367 40.51 1.74 -74.41
N ASP A 368 39.36 1.80 -75.09
CA ASP A 368 38.75 0.63 -75.74
C ASP A 368 39.60 0.10 -76.90
N GLN A 369 40.21 0.97 -77.71
CA GLN A 369 41.11 0.56 -78.79
C GLN A 369 42.34 -0.19 -78.25
N HIS A 370 42.98 0.34 -77.20
CA HIS A 370 44.10 -0.35 -76.55
C HIS A 370 43.67 -1.68 -75.92
N ALA A 371 42.47 -1.76 -75.33
CA ALA A 371 41.93 -3.02 -74.79
C ALA A 371 41.77 -4.10 -75.87
N ILE A 372 41.25 -3.71 -77.05
CA ILE A 372 41.10 -4.61 -78.21
C ILE A 372 42.48 -5.09 -78.69
N ASN A 373 43.45 -4.17 -78.79
CA ASN A 373 44.81 -4.51 -79.20
C ASN A 373 45.49 -5.48 -78.23
N ILE A 374 45.35 -5.25 -76.92
CA ILE A 374 45.86 -6.14 -75.87
C ILE A 374 45.22 -7.53 -75.99
N ALA A 375 43.89 -7.62 -76.11
CA ALA A 375 43.20 -8.89 -76.26
C ALA A 375 43.69 -9.68 -77.49
N ARG A 376 43.85 -8.99 -78.62
CA ARG A 376 44.39 -9.56 -79.86
C ARG A 376 45.83 -10.08 -79.68
N LEU A 377 46.68 -9.35 -78.97
CA LEU A 377 48.06 -9.76 -78.70
C LEU A 377 48.13 -10.98 -77.77
N ILE A 378 47.24 -11.07 -76.79
CA ILE A 378 47.12 -12.27 -75.94
C ILE A 378 46.69 -13.48 -76.77
N ASP A 379 45.67 -13.35 -77.64
CA ASP A 379 45.24 -14.44 -78.52
C ASP A 379 46.37 -14.91 -79.44
N LEU A 380 47.16 -13.97 -79.98
CA LEU A 380 48.34 -14.26 -80.79
C LEU A 380 49.43 -15.00 -79.99
N TRP A 381 49.64 -14.62 -78.73
CA TRP A 381 50.56 -15.31 -77.83
C TRP A 381 50.10 -16.75 -77.57
N GLU A 382 48.83 -16.96 -77.22
CA GLU A 382 48.26 -18.29 -76.94
C GLU A 382 48.39 -19.22 -78.15
N ALA A 383 48.10 -18.71 -79.36
CA ALA A 383 48.25 -19.46 -80.60
C ALA A 383 49.71 -19.82 -80.93
N SER A 384 50.65 -18.94 -80.59
CA SER A 384 52.09 -19.09 -80.90
C SER A 384 52.85 -19.92 -79.85
N LYS A 385 52.31 -20.05 -78.63
CA LYS A 385 52.93 -20.72 -77.47
C LYS A 385 53.27 -22.17 -77.78
N ASN A 386 52.29 -22.97 -78.23
CA ASN A 386 52.45 -24.43 -78.36
C ASN A 386 53.58 -24.84 -79.30
N ASN A 387 53.76 -24.12 -80.41
CA ASN A 387 54.80 -24.46 -81.39
C ASN A 387 56.19 -24.05 -80.89
N SER A 388 56.30 -22.88 -80.27
CA SER A 388 57.58 -22.35 -79.79
C SER A 388 58.05 -23.06 -78.51
N PHE A 389 57.13 -23.40 -77.61
CA PHE A 389 57.43 -24.09 -76.35
C PHE A 389 57.79 -25.55 -76.59
N LYS A 390 57.21 -26.21 -77.59
CA LYS A 390 57.56 -27.61 -77.92
C LYS A 390 59.05 -27.77 -78.26
N ILE A 391 59.62 -26.84 -79.04
CA ILE A 391 61.05 -26.85 -79.38
C ILE A 391 61.90 -26.69 -78.11
N LEU A 392 61.49 -25.80 -77.20
CA LEU A 392 62.16 -25.57 -75.93
C LEU A 392 62.05 -26.77 -74.97
N GLU A 393 60.86 -27.36 -74.85
CA GLU A 393 60.59 -28.55 -74.03
C GLU A 393 61.37 -29.77 -74.53
N ASP A 394 61.47 -29.96 -75.85
CA ASP A 394 62.28 -31.03 -76.44
C ASP A 394 63.77 -30.84 -76.12
N ALA A 395 64.30 -29.61 -76.24
CA ALA A 395 65.69 -29.30 -75.85
C ALA A 395 65.93 -29.53 -74.35
N CYS A 396 65.00 -29.08 -73.49
CA CYS A 396 65.03 -29.30 -72.05
C CYS A 396 64.99 -30.78 -71.68
N ARG A 397 64.15 -31.59 -72.37
CA ARG A 397 64.07 -33.04 -72.14
C ARG A 397 65.40 -33.73 -72.46
N VAL A 398 66.01 -33.40 -73.60
CA VAL A 398 67.32 -33.94 -73.95
C VAL A 398 68.37 -33.51 -72.93
N LYS A 399 68.31 -32.28 -72.40
CA LYS A 399 69.24 -31.79 -71.39
C LYS A 399 69.14 -32.56 -70.08
N LYS A 400 67.92 -32.87 -69.62
CA LYS A 400 67.68 -33.66 -68.41
C LYS A 400 68.16 -35.11 -68.57
N GLN A 401 68.07 -35.69 -69.77
CA GLN A 401 68.57 -37.04 -70.05
C GLN A 401 70.09 -37.10 -70.18
N SER A 402 70.76 -35.99 -70.51
CA SER A 402 72.21 -35.90 -70.61
C SER A 402 72.73 -34.59 -69.98
N PRO A 403 72.71 -34.44 -68.64
CA PRO A 403 73.05 -33.19 -67.94
C PRO A 403 74.44 -32.64 -68.25
N HIS A 404 75.37 -33.53 -68.60
CA HIS A 404 76.76 -33.23 -68.93
C HIS A 404 76.96 -32.69 -70.35
N LYS A 405 76.03 -32.93 -71.29
CA LYS A 405 76.15 -32.49 -72.70
C LYS A 405 75.59 -31.09 -72.87
N GLN A 406 76.32 -30.24 -73.60
CA GLN A 406 75.79 -28.96 -74.04
C GLN A 406 74.70 -29.18 -75.09
N ILE A 407 73.63 -28.40 -75.01
CA ILE A 407 72.54 -28.41 -75.98
C ILE A 407 72.45 -27.03 -76.62
N THR A 408 72.23 -27.01 -77.93
CA THR A 408 72.03 -25.78 -78.69
C THR A 408 70.89 -24.97 -78.07
N VAL A 409 71.15 -23.69 -77.84
CA VAL A 409 70.15 -22.75 -77.33
C VAL A 409 68.97 -22.64 -78.28
N VAL A 410 67.79 -22.38 -77.71
CA VAL A 410 66.54 -22.23 -78.45
C VAL A 410 66.21 -20.76 -78.60
N SER A 411 66.01 -20.29 -79.83
CA SER A 411 65.51 -18.93 -80.09
C SER A 411 63.99 -18.91 -80.17
N ALA A 412 63.34 -17.98 -79.46
CA ALA A 412 61.87 -17.78 -79.52
C ALA A 412 61.49 -16.32 -79.86
N ASN A 413 62.16 -15.76 -80.86
CA ASN A 413 61.97 -14.37 -81.33
C ASN A 413 60.50 -13.98 -81.60
N PRO A 414 59.63 -14.87 -82.16
CA PRO A 414 58.22 -14.52 -82.36
C PRO A 414 57.46 -14.22 -81.07
N ILE A 415 57.74 -14.94 -79.98
CA ILE A 415 57.08 -14.72 -78.68
C ILE A 415 57.62 -13.46 -78.01
N SER A 416 58.93 -13.25 -78.05
CA SER A 416 59.59 -12.04 -77.54
C SER A 416 58.96 -10.76 -78.12
N ASN A 417 58.76 -10.72 -79.44
CA ASN A 417 58.14 -9.57 -80.12
C ASN A 417 56.67 -9.35 -79.67
N ILE A 418 55.89 -10.43 -79.51
CA ILE A 418 54.50 -10.31 -79.02
C ILE A 418 54.47 -9.73 -77.60
N ILE A 419 55.38 -10.16 -76.71
CA ILE A 419 55.46 -9.69 -75.33
C ILE A 419 55.91 -8.22 -75.26
N GLN A 420 56.86 -7.79 -76.10
CA GLN A 420 57.30 -6.39 -76.18
C GLN A 420 56.18 -5.46 -76.69
N GLN A 421 55.45 -5.90 -77.73
CA GLN A 421 54.28 -5.17 -78.22
C GLN A 421 53.19 -5.08 -77.16
N LEU A 422 52.95 -6.18 -76.44
CA LEU A 422 51.97 -6.24 -75.36
C LEU A 422 52.32 -5.29 -74.22
N ALA A 423 53.59 -5.23 -73.79
CA ALA A 423 54.04 -4.29 -72.77
C ALA A 423 53.76 -2.83 -73.18
N THR A 424 54.08 -2.49 -74.43
CA THR A 424 53.87 -1.13 -74.97
C THR A 424 52.39 -0.75 -75.05
N GLU A 425 51.52 -1.68 -75.48
CA GLU A 425 50.07 -1.47 -75.51
C GLU A 425 49.48 -1.39 -74.09
N ILE A 426 49.99 -2.16 -73.13
CA ILE A 426 49.58 -2.08 -71.71
C ILE A 426 49.95 -0.71 -71.11
N ASP A 427 51.13 -0.17 -71.40
CA ASP A 427 51.52 1.17 -70.95
C ASP A 427 50.57 2.24 -71.54
N SER A 428 50.28 2.15 -72.84
CA SER A 428 49.35 3.06 -73.52
C SER A 428 47.91 2.95 -72.99
N TYR A 429 47.47 1.73 -72.64
CA TYR A 429 46.20 1.48 -71.98
C TYR A 429 46.17 2.10 -70.58
N ASN A 430 47.24 1.94 -69.80
CA ASN A 430 47.35 2.48 -68.45
C ASN A 430 47.32 4.02 -68.46
N ASP A 431 48.00 4.67 -69.40
CA ASP A 431 47.93 6.12 -69.58
C ASP A 431 46.50 6.59 -69.88
N SER A 432 45.80 5.87 -70.76
CA SER A 432 44.39 6.14 -71.07
C SER A 432 43.48 5.92 -69.85
N ALA A 433 43.74 4.88 -69.04
CA ALA A 433 42.98 4.58 -67.83
C ALA A 433 43.19 5.65 -66.74
N GLN A 434 44.42 6.16 -66.60
CA GLN A 434 44.72 7.29 -65.72
C GLN A 434 43.99 8.56 -66.18
N CYS A 435 44.01 8.85 -67.48
CA CYS A 435 43.27 9.97 -68.04
C CYS A 435 41.77 9.86 -67.75
N THR A 436 41.17 8.67 -67.95
CA THR A 436 39.78 8.39 -67.56
C THR A 436 39.55 8.68 -66.08
N ASN A 437 40.43 8.22 -65.19
CA ASN A 437 40.31 8.43 -63.75
C ASN A 437 40.30 9.91 -63.34
N ILE A 438 41.00 10.79 -64.06
CA ILE A 438 40.95 12.24 -63.81
C ILE A 438 39.53 12.78 -64.03
N PHE A 439 38.86 12.36 -65.10
CA PHE A 439 37.46 12.74 -65.36
C PHE A 439 36.52 12.19 -64.30
N LEU A 440 36.69 10.93 -63.90
CA LEU A 440 35.89 10.30 -62.83
C LEU A 440 36.06 11.04 -61.49
N ALA A 441 37.29 11.43 -61.15
CA ALA A 441 37.57 12.19 -59.92
C ALA A 441 36.92 13.57 -59.93
N ARG A 442 36.98 14.29 -61.07
CA ARG A 442 36.32 15.60 -61.22
C ARG A 442 34.81 15.49 -61.08
N PHE A 443 34.20 14.47 -61.68
CA PHE A 443 32.76 14.21 -61.54
C PHE A 443 32.34 13.95 -60.09
N LYS A 444 33.14 13.19 -59.33
CA LYS A 444 32.91 12.93 -57.90
C LYS A 444 33.06 14.15 -57.01
N LEU A 445 33.92 15.12 -57.37
CA LEU A 445 34.13 16.35 -56.59
C LEU A 445 32.96 17.34 -56.71
N GLY A 446 32.20 17.32 -57.82
CA GLY A 446 31.02 18.18 -58.00
C GLY A 446 29.81 17.84 -57.09
N ALA A 447 29.92 16.77 -56.31
CA ALA A 447 28.88 16.22 -55.46
C ALA A 447 29.10 16.56 -53.97
N ASP A 448 29.02 17.84 -53.57
CA ASP A 448 29.19 18.23 -52.16
C ASP A 448 27.90 18.05 -51.34
N THR A 449 27.98 17.36 -50.20
CA THR A 449 26.84 16.98 -49.33
C THR A 449 26.81 17.72 -48.00
N GLU A 450 27.76 18.60 -47.72
CA GLU A 450 27.90 19.21 -46.39
C GLU A 450 26.69 20.09 -46.02
N LYS A 451 26.21 20.91 -46.96
CA LYS A 451 25.02 21.75 -46.79
C LYS A 451 23.72 20.95 -46.62
N LEU A 452 23.60 19.79 -47.28
CA LEU A 452 22.43 18.91 -47.16
C LEU A 452 22.41 18.21 -45.79
N ARG A 453 23.59 17.88 -45.25
CA ARG A 453 23.71 17.26 -43.91
C ARG A 453 23.35 18.23 -42.80
N SER A 454 23.76 19.50 -42.88
CA SER A 454 23.36 20.52 -41.90
C SER A 454 21.85 20.79 -41.92
N GLN A 455 21.24 20.86 -43.11
CA GLN A 455 19.79 20.98 -43.25
C GLN A 455 19.04 19.79 -42.66
N LEU A 456 19.58 18.58 -42.81
CA LEU A 456 18.98 17.37 -42.25
C LEU A 456 18.99 17.37 -40.71
N GLN A 457 20.06 17.90 -40.09
CA GLN A 457 20.15 18.06 -38.64
C GLN A 457 19.16 19.10 -38.11
N GLU A 458 18.98 20.21 -38.81
CA GLU A 458 17.99 21.24 -38.48
C GLU A 458 16.56 20.68 -38.56
N LEU A 459 16.22 19.97 -39.65
CA LEU A 459 14.94 19.30 -39.80
C LEU A 459 14.68 18.23 -38.73
N GLU A 460 15.73 17.55 -38.25
CA GLU A 460 15.60 16.59 -37.16
C GLU A 460 15.22 17.28 -35.84
N GLY A 461 15.82 18.43 -35.54
CA GLY A 461 15.46 19.25 -34.38
C GLY A 461 14.01 19.75 -34.47
N LEU A 462 13.66 20.41 -35.57
CA LEU A 462 12.29 20.90 -35.81
C LEU A 462 11.25 19.77 -35.79
N GLY A 463 11.61 18.59 -36.28
CA GLY A 463 10.76 17.40 -36.26
C GLY A 463 10.55 16.84 -34.85
N LYS A 464 11.56 16.86 -33.98
CA LYS A 464 11.43 16.47 -32.57
C LYS A 464 10.53 17.44 -31.81
N ASP A 465 10.69 18.74 -32.04
CA ASP A 465 9.87 19.77 -31.40
C ASP A 465 8.41 19.67 -31.84
N ALA A 466 8.15 19.58 -33.15
CA ALA A 466 6.78 19.44 -33.68
C ALA A 466 6.08 18.18 -33.15
N ARG A 467 6.79 17.04 -33.05
CA ARG A 467 6.24 15.81 -32.45
C ARG A 467 5.92 15.98 -30.96
N THR A 468 6.78 16.66 -30.21
CA THR A 468 6.56 16.92 -28.78
C THR A 468 5.32 17.81 -28.58
N MET A 469 5.16 18.84 -29.42
CA MET A 469 3.98 19.72 -29.42
C MET A 469 2.71 18.95 -29.79
N LEU A 470 2.77 18.10 -30.81
CA LEU A 470 1.65 17.25 -31.23
C LEU A 470 1.24 16.28 -30.12
N ASP A 471 2.20 15.60 -29.50
CA ASP A 471 1.95 14.67 -28.39
C ASP A 471 1.31 15.39 -27.20
N ARG A 472 1.79 16.60 -26.87
CA ARG A 472 1.20 17.46 -25.84
C ARG A 472 -0.24 17.88 -26.18
N ALA A 473 -0.52 18.21 -27.44
CA ALA A 473 -1.86 18.56 -27.90
C ALA A 473 -2.83 17.37 -27.81
N GLN A 474 -2.38 16.17 -28.24
CA GLN A 474 -3.17 14.94 -28.17
C GLN A 474 -3.46 14.51 -26.72
N LYS A 475 -2.53 14.76 -25.80
CA LYS A 475 -2.65 14.43 -24.38
C LYS A 475 -3.27 15.55 -23.53
N ASP A 476 -3.86 16.58 -24.13
CA ASP A 476 -4.31 17.77 -23.39
C ASP A 476 -5.34 17.48 -22.29
N THR A 477 -6.28 16.57 -22.56
CA THR A 477 -7.25 16.10 -21.57
C THR A 477 -6.58 15.45 -20.36
N GLN A 478 -5.58 14.60 -20.60
CA GLN A 478 -4.81 13.92 -19.57
C GLN A 478 -3.95 14.90 -18.77
N VAL A 479 -3.33 15.88 -19.43
CA VAL A 479 -2.57 16.94 -18.76
C VAL A 479 -3.47 17.78 -17.86
N LYS A 480 -4.64 18.21 -18.35
CA LYS A 480 -5.63 18.94 -17.55
C LYS A 480 -6.08 18.13 -16.35
N ARG A 481 -6.36 16.83 -16.52
CA ARG A 481 -6.74 15.94 -15.43
C ARG A 481 -5.62 15.79 -14.40
N LEU A 482 -4.37 15.63 -14.83
CA LEU A 482 -3.24 15.47 -13.93
C LEU A 482 -3.00 16.73 -13.09
N LYS A 483 -3.05 17.93 -13.69
CA LYS A 483 -2.99 19.21 -12.96
C LYS A 483 -4.12 19.34 -11.92
N LEU A 484 -5.34 19.02 -12.33
CA LEU A 484 -6.50 19.08 -11.43
C LEU A 484 -6.37 18.09 -10.26
N LEU A 485 -5.84 16.89 -10.51
CA LEU A 485 -5.56 15.91 -9.46
C LEU A 485 -4.49 16.42 -8.48
N ASP A 486 -3.43 17.06 -8.97
CA ASP A 486 -2.40 17.65 -8.10
C ASP A 486 -3.00 18.77 -7.22
N GLU A 487 -3.82 19.65 -7.78
CA GLU A 487 -4.55 20.69 -7.02
C GLU A 487 -5.50 20.09 -5.97
N GLU A 488 -6.25 19.03 -6.33
CA GLU A 488 -7.15 18.33 -5.40
C GLU A 488 -6.38 17.68 -4.25
N ILE A 489 -5.24 17.03 -4.54
CA ILE A 489 -4.36 16.39 -3.55
C ILE A 489 -3.79 17.44 -2.59
N GLU A 490 -3.33 18.57 -3.11
CA GLU A 490 -2.80 19.67 -2.31
C GLU A 490 -3.89 20.26 -1.42
N ARG A 491 -5.07 20.58 -1.98
CA ARG A 491 -6.21 21.11 -1.25
C ARG A 491 -6.65 20.17 -0.12
N LEU A 492 -6.85 18.89 -0.41
CA LEU A 492 -7.24 17.89 0.59
C LEU A 492 -6.17 17.74 1.67
N GLY A 493 -4.88 17.80 1.31
CA GLY A 493 -3.76 17.77 2.25
C GLY A 493 -3.76 18.97 3.20
N ASN A 494 -3.93 20.17 2.67
CA ASN A 494 -3.95 21.41 3.43
C ASN A 494 -5.18 21.48 4.36
N GLU A 495 -6.36 21.11 3.87
CA GLU A 495 -7.58 21.07 4.68
C GLU A 495 -7.51 20.03 5.80
N ALA A 496 -7.02 18.81 5.51
CA ALA A 496 -6.84 17.78 6.54
C ALA A 496 -5.85 18.24 7.62
N SER A 497 -4.72 18.82 7.22
CA SER A 497 -3.72 19.31 8.18
C SER A 497 -4.23 20.47 9.04
N ARG A 498 -5.00 21.39 8.44
CA ARG A 498 -5.63 22.50 9.18
C ARG A 498 -6.62 21.97 10.22
N LEU A 499 -7.54 21.10 9.80
CA LEU A 499 -8.53 20.50 10.70
C LEU A 499 -7.88 19.67 11.82
N GLU A 500 -6.77 18.98 11.55
CA GLU A 500 -6.01 18.27 12.59
C GLU A 500 -5.39 19.21 13.61
N LYS A 501 -4.79 20.33 13.17
CA LYS A 501 -4.22 21.33 14.06
C LYS A 501 -5.29 22.00 14.92
N GLU A 502 -6.42 22.36 14.32
CA GLU A 502 -7.58 22.94 15.02
C GLU A 502 -8.12 21.96 16.06
N LEU A 503 -8.39 20.71 15.66
CA LEU A 503 -8.90 19.66 16.54
C LEU A 503 -7.95 19.38 17.71
N LYS A 504 -6.65 19.26 17.44
CA LYS A 504 -5.64 19.00 18.48
C LYS A 504 -5.57 20.15 19.49
N THR A 505 -5.61 21.40 19.02
CA THR A 505 -5.55 22.59 19.88
C THR A 505 -6.79 22.66 20.78
N GLN A 506 -7.99 22.58 20.19
CA GLN A 506 -9.26 22.61 20.91
C GLN A 506 -9.39 21.46 21.92
N GLN A 507 -9.02 20.23 21.54
CA GLN A 507 -9.06 19.08 22.43
C GLN A 507 -8.10 19.23 23.60
N SER A 508 -6.89 19.75 23.39
CA SER A 508 -5.88 19.85 24.46
C SER A 508 -6.28 20.79 25.59
N GLU A 509 -6.93 21.92 25.28
CA GLU A 509 -7.41 22.87 26.29
C GLU A 509 -8.64 22.34 27.03
N TYR A 510 -9.60 21.79 26.27
CA TYR A 510 -10.80 21.22 26.85
C TYR A 510 -10.49 20.04 27.76
N LEU A 511 -9.61 19.12 27.34
CA LEU A 511 -9.21 17.96 28.15
C LEU A 511 -8.51 18.39 29.45
N LYS A 512 -7.64 19.40 29.41
CA LYS A 512 -7.02 19.95 30.62
C LYS A 512 -8.09 20.47 31.60
N LYS A 513 -9.04 21.28 31.12
CA LYS A 513 -10.16 21.78 31.94
C LYS A 513 -11.03 20.64 32.48
N PHE A 514 -11.30 19.63 31.65
CA PHE A 514 -12.08 18.46 32.02
C PHE A 514 -11.41 17.68 33.17
N PHE A 515 -10.12 17.36 33.07
CA PHE A 515 -9.42 16.59 34.10
C PHE A 515 -9.23 17.36 35.42
N VAL A 516 -9.12 18.68 35.37
CA VAL A 516 -9.15 19.53 36.57
C VAL A 516 -10.52 19.44 37.25
N SER A 517 -11.61 19.57 36.47
CA SER A 517 -12.98 19.41 36.95
C SER A 517 -13.22 18.00 37.51
N LEU A 518 -12.71 16.97 36.84
CA LEU A 518 -12.83 15.57 37.24
C LEU A 518 -12.18 15.28 38.59
N ASN A 519 -10.96 15.74 38.80
CA ASN A 519 -10.30 15.59 40.10
C ASN A 519 -11.06 16.33 41.20
N LYS A 520 -11.59 17.52 40.91
CA LYS A 520 -12.43 18.27 41.86
C LYS A 520 -13.65 17.46 42.27
N TRP A 521 -14.48 17.03 41.32
CA TRP A 521 -15.71 16.30 41.60
C TRP A 521 -15.47 14.94 42.25
N PHE A 522 -14.40 14.23 41.86
CA PHE A 522 -14.07 12.94 42.46
C PHE A 522 -13.70 13.09 43.94
N SER A 523 -12.99 14.17 44.30
CA SER A 523 -12.73 14.53 45.69
C SER A 523 -13.99 14.98 46.43
N GLU A 524 -14.85 15.80 45.82
CA GLU A 524 -16.10 16.29 46.43
C GLU A 524 -17.10 15.15 46.71
N PHE A 525 -17.13 14.11 45.87
CA PHE A 525 -17.91 12.89 46.09
C PHE A 525 -17.22 11.87 47.02
N GLY A 526 -16.16 12.27 47.73
CA GLY A 526 -15.60 11.54 48.87
C GLY A 526 -14.27 10.80 48.63
N SER A 527 -13.77 10.75 47.39
CA SER A 527 -12.56 9.99 47.02
C SER A 527 -11.26 10.80 47.15
N LYS A 528 -11.03 11.43 48.32
CA LYS A 528 -10.00 12.47 48.55
C LYS A 528 -8.53 12.03 48.37
N HIS A 529 -8.24 10.73 48.46
CA HIS A 529 -6.86 10.21 48.36
C HIS A 529 -6.47 9.76 46.95
N PHE A 530 -7.42 9.80 46.01
CA PHE A 530 -7.18 9.44 44.63
C PHE A 530 -6.99 10.69 43.77
N SER A 531 -6.10 10.61 42.79
CA SER A 531 -5.97 11.60 41.73
C SER A 531 -5.95 10.94 40.37
N LEU A 532 -6.40 11.67 39.35
CA LEU A 532 -6.65 11.17 38.00
C LEU A 532 -5.80 11.97 37.02
N GLU A 533 -4.93 11.26 36.30
CA GLU A 533 -4.12 11.82 35.22
C GLU A 533 -4.67 11.38 33.86
N MET A 534 -4.55 12.25 32.87
CA MET A 534 -4.84 11.91 31.48
C MET A 534 -3.69 11.10 30.91
N ALA A 535 -3.99 9.94 30.35
CA ALA A 535 -3.06 9.19 29.51
C ALA A 535 -3.65 9.03 28.09
N THR A 536 -2.76 8.92 27.11
CA THR A 536 -3.13 8.79 25.70
C THR A 536 -2.50 7.55 25.09
N ASN A 537 -3.27 6.85 24.26
CA ASN A 537 -2.73 5.82 23.38
C ASN A 537 -2.96 6.26 21.93
N SER A 538 -1.86 6.49 21.21
CA SER A 538 -1.83 6.92 19.81
C SER A 538 -1.66 5.76 18.82
N SER A 539 -1.80 4.51 19.28
CA SER A 539 -1.70 3.31 18.44
C SER A 539 -3.00 3.10 17.65
N GLY A 540 -3.28 3.98 16.67
CA GLY A 540 -4.48 3.94 15.82
C GLY A 540 -4.78 5.28 15.12
N HIS A 541 -5.78 5.30 14.25
CA HIS A 541 -6.21 6.52 13.52
C HIS A 541 -6.89 7.57 14.42
N THR A 542 -7.37 7.17 15.61
CA THR A 542 -8.03 8.05 16.58
C THR A 542 -7.31 7.94 17.93
N PRO A 543 -6.86 9.04 18.55
CA PRO A 543 -6.25 9.01 19.88
C PRO A 543 -7.29 8.57 20.92
N ILE A 544 -6.96 7.56 21.71
CA ILE A 544 -7.80 7.10 22.82
C ILE A 544 -7.28 7.73 24.11
N TYR A 545 -8.13 8.52 24.77
CA TYR A 545 -7.85 9.09 26.08
C TYR A 545 -8.35 8.16 27.19
N PHE A 546 -7.55 7.93 28.22
CA PHE A 546 -7.93 7.08 29.35
C PHE A 546 -7.44 7.64 30.69
N LEU A 547 -8.06 7.15 31.77
CA LEU A 547 -7.78 7.56 33.14
C LEU A 547 -6.63 6.75 33.71
N LYS A 548 -5.56 7.45 34.11
CA LYS A 548 -4.51 6.89 34.94
C LYS A 548 -4.81 7.27 36.39
N VAL A 549 -5.02 6.28 37.25
CA VAL A 549 -5.39 6.50 38.65
C VAL A 549 -4.15 6.46 39.52
N LEU A 550 -4.04 7.43 40.41
CA LEU A 550 -3.01 7.50 41.43
C LEU A 550 -3.68 7.45 42.80
N PHE A 551 -3.06 6.79 43.77
CA PHE A 551 -3.45 6.82 45.17
C PHE A 551 -2.29 7.36 45.99
N LYS A 552 -2.53 8.45 46.72
CA LYS A 552 -1.48 9.16 47.49
C LYS A 552 -0.23 9.46 46.64
N GLY A 553 -0.43 9.85 45.38
CA GLY A 553 0.64 10.19 44.44
C GLY A 553 1.35 9.00 43.77
N GLN A 554 0.97 7.76 44.07
CA GLN A 554 1.54 6.56 43.45
C GLN A 554 0.60 6.02 42.37
N VAL A 555 1.15 5.72 41.20
CA VAL A 555 0.39 5.17 40.07
C VAL A 555 -0.08 3.76 40.38
N ILE A 556 -1.38 3.52 40.22
CA ILE A 556 -1.97 2.19 40.37
C ILE A 556 -2.04 1.51 39.00
N PRO A 557 -1.44 0.32 38.82
CA PRO A 557 -1.63 -0.48 37.61
C PRO A 557 -3.12 -0.82 37.41
N GLU A 558 -3.62 -0.77 36.17
CA GLU A 558 -5.05 -1.00 35.88
C GLU A 558 -5.58 -2.34 36.41
N LYS A 559 -4.74 -3.38 36.41
CA LYS A 559 -5.04 -4.72 36.95
C LYS A 559 -5.34 -4.72 38.46
N ASP A 560 -4.79 -3.76 39.19
CA ASP A 560 -4.90 -3.65 40.65
C ASP A 560 -6.02 -2.67 41.07
N LEU A 561 -6.64 -1.97 40.11
CA LEU A 561 -7.75 -1.06 40.40
C LEU A 561 -8.96 -1.76 40.99
N ALA A 562 -9.22 -3.00 40.56
CA ALA A 562 -10.35 -3.78 41.05
C ALA A 562 -10.22 -4.13 42.54
N SER A 563 -8.99 -4.29 43.06
CA SER A 563 -8.73 -4.58 44.47
C SER A 563 -8.61 -3.32 45.33
N ILE A 564 -8.29 -2.16 44.74
CA ILE A 564 -8.10 -0.90 45.47
C ILE A 564 -9.38 -0.05 45.52
N PHE A 565 -10.17 0.00 44.45
CA PHE A 565 -11.43 0.73 44.47
C PHE A 565 -12.54 -0.06 45.19
N SER A 566 -13.15 0.59 46.18
CA SER A 566 -14.43 0.12 46.72
C SER A 566 -15.57 0.35 45.72
N GLU A 567 -16.72 -0.25 45.95
CA GLU A 567 -17.90 -0.03 45.10
C GLU A 567 -18.37 1.44 45.12
N SER A 568 -18.26 2.10 46.27
CA SER A 568 -18.59 3.53 46.41
C SER A 568 -17.61 4.41 45.64
N ASP A 569 -16.31 4.07 45.59
CA ASP A 569 -15.33 4.83 44.81
C ASP A 569 -15.53 4.69 43.29
N ARG A 570 -15.90 3.49 42.81
CA ARG A 570 -16.21 3.30 41.38
C ARG A 570 -17.41 4.12 40.94
N ARG A 571 -18.48 4.13 41.74
CA ARG A 571 -19.68 4.93 41.49
C ARG A 571 -19.38 6.42 41.59
N ALA A 572 -18.59 6.85 42.59
CA ALA A 572 -18.15 8.23 42.72
C ALA A 572 -17.32 8.68 41.52
N LEU A 573 -16.47 7.82 40.96
CA LEU A 573 -15.70 8.13 39.75
C LEU A 573 -16.62 8.33 38.55
N ALA A 574 -17.57 7.42 38.32
CA ALA A 574 -18.53 7.54 37.23
C ALA A 574 -19.36 8.82 37.36
N LEU A 575 -19.85 9.10 38.57
CA LEU A 575 -20.60 10.33 38.86
C LEU A 575 -19.74 11.57 38.64
N ALA A 576 -18.48 11.55 39.05
CA ALA A 576 -17.53 12.66 38.85
C ALA A 576 -17.24 12.91 37.36
N VAL A 577 -17.10 11.87 36.54
CA VAL A 577 -16.96 12.02 35.08
C VAL A 577 -18.20 12.67 34.49
N PHE A 578 -19.39 12.22 34.89
CA PHE A 578 -20.65 12.80 34.44
C PHE A 578 -20.81 14.26 34.88
N TRP A 579 -20.51 14.59 36.13
CA TRP A 579 -20.57 15.95 36.66
C TRP A 579 -19.53 16.88 36.03
N SER A 580 -18.36 16.35 35.68
CA SER A 580 -17.31 17.09 34.98
C SER A 580 -17.77 17.48 33.58
N TYR A 581 -18.41 16.55 32.87
CA TYR A 581 -19.05 16.83 31.59
C TYR A 581 -20.09 17.93 31.75
N LEU A 582 -21.05 17.76 32.68
CA LEU A 582 -22.08 18.77 32.92
C LEU A 582 -21.47 20.13 33.25
N SER A 583 -20.47 20.20 34.12
CA SER A 583 -19.86 21.44 34.58
C SER A 583 -19.16 22.22 33.46
N ASN A 584 -18.54 21.52 32.51
CA ASN A 584 -17.83 22.12 31.38
C ASN A 584 -18.74 22.49 30.20
N LEU A 585 -20.05 22.19 30.26
CA LEU A 585 -21.00 22.66 29.25
C LEU A 585 -21.22 24.17 29.35
N ASP A 586 -21.35 24.80 28.17
CA ASP A 586 -21.73 26.21 28.06
C ASP A 586 -23.11 26.46 28.67
N ARG A 587 -23.29 27.65 29.24
CA ARG A 587 -24.52 28.06 29.91
C ARG A 587 -25.77 27.88 29.04
N GLN A 588 -25.70 28.28 27.77
CA GLN A 588 -26.82 28.15 26.83
C GLN A 588 -27.21 26.68 26.59
N ILE A 589 -26.25 25.75 26.61
CA ILE A 589 -26.52 24.33 26.47
C ILE A 589 -27.20 23.80 27.73
N LYS A 590 -26.67 24.14 28.91
CA LYS A 590 -27.23 23.73 30.22
C LYS A 590 -28.70 24.11 30.36
N GLU A 591 -29.06 25.36 30.04
CA GLU A 591 -30.45 25.87 30.13
C GLU A 591 -31.45 25.10 29.24
N SER A 592 -30.95 24.35 28.25
CA SER A 592 -31.77 23.47 27.38
C SER A 592 -31.75 22.00 27.77
N LEU A 593 -30.86 21.59 28.69
CA LEU A 593 -30.53 20.21 29.01
C LEU A 593 -31.46 19.61 30.08
N ILE A 594 -31.96 18.40 29.82
CA ILE A 594 -32.64 17.56 30.82
C ILE A 594 -31.62 16.56 31.36
N VAL A 595 -31.45 16.48 32.68
CA VAL A 595 -30.53 15.53 33.32
C VAL A 595 -31.34 14.43 34.00
N VAL A 596 -30.99 13.18 33.73
CA VAL A 596 -31.61 12.00 34.35
C VAL A 596 -30.54 11.28 35.16
N LEU A 597 -30.82 11.00 36.43
CA LEU A 597 -29.91 10.33 37.35
C LEU A 597 -30.58 9.06 37.88
N ASP A 598 -30.14 7.88 37.43
CA ASP A 598 -30.60 6.58 37.93
C ASP A 598 -29.72 6.12 39.10
N ASP A 599 -30.31 6.11 40.29
CA ASP A 599 -29.68 5.68 41.54
C ASP A 599 -28.28 6.31 41.83
N PRO A 600 -28.16 7.66 41.79
CA PRO A 600 -26.87 8.36 41.86
C PRO A 600 -26.12 8.18 43.21
N VAL A 601 -26.81 7.74 44.26
CA VAL A 601 -26.29 7.63 45.64
C VAL A 601 -26.51 6.22 46.19
N THR A 602 -25.93 5.24 45.52
CA THR A 602 -26.00 3.82 45.92
C THR A 602 -24.70 3.38 46.59
N SER A 603 -24.82 2.75 47.76
CA SER A 603 -23.68 2.29 48.58
C SER A 603 -22.76 3.42 49.08
N PHE A 604 -23.27 4.65 49.22
CA PHE A 604 -22.52 5.80 49.74
C PHE A 604 -22.73 5.95 51.26
N ASP A 605 -21.73 6.50 51.94
CA ASP A 605 -21.85 6.95 53.33
C ASP A 605 -22.69 8.25 53.42
N SER A 606 -23.09 8.62 54.64
CA SER A 606 -23.97 9.76 54.88
C SER A 606 -23.40 11.10 54.39
N ASP A 607 -22.08 11.28 54.44
CA ASP A 607 -21.40 12.51 54.03
C ASP A 607 -21.40 12.65 52.50
N ARG A 608 -21.06 11.56 51.79
CA ARG A 608 -21.13 11.48 50.32
C ARG A 608 -22.55 11.69 49.82
N ILE A 609 -23.55 11.11 50.50
CA ILE A 609 -24.98 11.32 50.16
C ILE A 609 -25.34 12.81 50.26
N THR A 610 -24.95 13.47 51.35
CA THR A 610 -25.21 14.91 51.52
C THR A 610 -24.54 15.73 50.43
N ALA A 611 -23.28 15.45 50.10
CA ALA A 611 -22.55 16.15 49.04
C ALA A 611 -23.28 16.03 47.68
N VAL A 612 -23.69 14.81 47.30
CA VAL A 612 -24.42 14.60 46.04
C VAL A 612 -25.78 15.31 46.04
N HIS A 613 -26.54 15.27 47.13
CA HIS A 613 -27.81 15.99 47.24
C HIS A 613 -27.61 17.52 47.07
N GLN A 614 -26.59 18.10 47.71
CA GLN A 614 -26.28 19.52 47.57
C GLN A 614 -25.98 19.89 46.11
N GLU A 615 -25.23 19.06 45.41
CA GLU A 615 -24.88 19.31 44.01
C GLU A 615 -26.06 19.12 43.06
N ILE A 616 -26.95 18.16 43.31
CA ILE A 616 -28.22 18.03 42.58
C ILE A 616 -29.08 19.29 42.73
N ILE A 617 -29.14 19.82 43.95
CA ILE A 617 -29.89 21.05 44.27
C ILE A 617 -29.27 22.28 43.61
N LYS A 618 -27.95 22.32 43.41
CA LYS A 618 -27.30 23.36 42.59
C LYS A 618 -27.56 23.15 41.09
N LEU A 619 -27.57 21.89 40.64
CA LEU A 619 -27.70 21.53 39.23
C LEU A 619 -29.07 21.91 38.65
N TYR A 620 -30.18 21.61 39.34
CA TYR A 620 -31.52 21.86 38.78
C TYR A 620 -31.80 23.34 38.48
N ARG A 621 -31.08 24.26 39.14
CA ARG A 621 -31.15 25.71 38.87
C ARG A 621 -30.39 26.15 37.62
N GLN A 622 -29.50 25.31 37.10
CA GLN A 622 -28.66 25.60 35.94
C GLN A 622 -29.15 24.90 34.67
N VAL A 623 -29.91 23.81 34.83
CA VAL A 623 -30.41 23.00 33.72
C VAL A 623 -31.91 23.15 33.54
N ARG A 624 -32.44 22.67 32.41
CA ARG A 624 -33.88 22.75 32.12
C ARG A 624 -34.71 21.90 33.09
N GLN A 625 -34.19 20.75 33.48
CA GLN A 625 -34.88 19.79 34.33
C GLN A 625 -33.91 18.75 34.88
N VAL A 626 -34.13 18.30 36.11
CA VAL A 626 -33.48 17.13 36.72
C VAL A 626 -34.52 16.09 37.09
N ILE A 627 -34.30 14.84 36.68
CA ILE A 627 -35.14 13.68 37.01
C ILE A 627 -34.25 12.68 37.75
N ILE A 628 -34.58 12.37 39.00
CA ILE A 628 -33.86 11.40 39.83
C ILE A 628 -34.71 10.15 39.93
N LEU A 629 -34.16 9.00 39.61
CA LEU A 629 -34.76 7.69 39.87
C LEU A 629 -34.05 7.10 41.10
N SER A 630 -34.80 6.64 42.10
CA SER A 630 -34.18 5.92 43.20
C SER A 630 -35.02 4.80 43.80
N HIS A 631 -34.37 3.74 44.27
CA HIS A 631 -35.00 2.66 45.02
C HIS A 631 -34.91 2.78 46.53
N TYR A 632 -34.08 3.70 47.03
CA TYR A 632 -33.80 3.78 48.46
C TYR A 632 -34.62 4.91 49.10
N ASP A 633 -35.68 4.52 49.79
CA ASP A 633 -36.67 5.37 50.43
C ASP A 633 -36.05 6.33 51.46
N VAL A 634 -35.13 5.85 52.29
CA VAL A 634 -34.43 6.67 53.29
C VAL A 634 -33.69 7.84 52.62
N ASN A 635 -33.01 7.61 51.49
CA ASN A 635 -32.31 8.67 50.78
C ASN A 635 -33.27 9.67 50.14
N VAL A 636 -34.38 9.20 49.56
CA VAL A 636 -35.43 10.07 49.01
C VAL A 636 -36.08 10.90 50.11
N ALA A 637 -36.44 10.29 51.24
CA ALA A 637 -37.01 10.96 52.40
C ALA A 637 -36.05 12.01 52.98
N ARG A 638 -34.74 11.71 53.01
CA ARG A 638 -33.69 12.65 53.41
C ARG A 638 -33.60 13.84 52.45
N LEU A 639 -33.57 13.60 51.13
CA LEU A 639 -33.58 14.67 50.12
C LEU A 639 -34.83 15.57 50.26
N LEU A 640 -36.00 14.97 50.43
CA LEU A 640 -37.25 15.71 50.61
C LEU A 640 -37.24 16.51 51.92
N SER A 641 -36.71 15.94 53.00
CA SER A 641 -36.68 16.57 54.33
C SER A 641 -35.65 17.70 54.43
N ASP A 642 -34.44 17.50 53.90
CA ASP A 642 -33.36 18.48 53.96
C ASP A 642 -33.62 19.68 53.03
N TYR A 643 -34.41 19.48 51.96
CA TYR A 643 -34.65 20.48 50.91
C TYR A 643 -36.14 20.78 50.68
N ARG A 644 -36.98 20.77 51.73
CA ARG A 644 -38.43 21.03 51.65
C ARG A 644 -38.82 22.33 50.93
N ASN A 645 -37.97 23.36 51.00
CA ASN A 645 -38.20 24.66 50.36
C ASN A 645 -37.99 24.67 48.84
N HIS A 646 -37.54 23.56 48.26
CA HIS A 646 -37.33 23.41 46.82
C HIS A 646 -38.55 22.78 46.15
N PRO A 647 -38.85 23.11 44.88
CA PRO A 647 -40.03 22.63 44.15
C PRO A 647 -39.81 21.20 43.64
N ILE A 648 -39.53 20.25 44.53
CA ILE A 648 -39.35 18.84 44.20
C ILE A 648 -40.71 18.25 43.83
N CYS A 649 -40.87 17.49 42.76
CA CYS A 649 -42.07 16.70 42.48
C CYS A 649 -41.78 15.23 42.81
N LEU A 650 -42.56 14.60 43.69
CA LEU A 650 -42.39 13.19 44.04
C LEU A 650 -43.39 12.33 43.27
N LEU A 651 -42.86 11.37 42.53
CA LEU A 651 -43.61 10.36 41.80
C LEU A 651 -43.20 8.97 42.29
N THR A 652 -44.09 8.00 42.17
CA THR A 652 -43.81 6.59 42.46
C THR A 652 -44.03 5.74 41.23
N ILE A 653 -43.23 4.67 41.12
CA ILE A 653 -43.53 3.56 40.21
C ILE A 653 -44.12 2.46 41.06
N GLU A 654 -45.36 2.10 40.79
CA GLU A 654 -46.09 1.04 41.47
C GLU A 654 -46.38 -0.11 40.51
N HIS A 655 -46.46 -1.33 41.05
CA HIS A 655 -46.81 -2.51 40.28
C HIS A 655 -48.29 -2.85 40.48
N SER A 656 -49.09 -2.76 39.42
CA SER A 656 -50.53 -3.03 39.44
C SER A 656 -50.92 -3.84 38.21
N ASN A 657 -51.77 -4.86 38.38
CA ASN A 657 -52.31 -5.67 37.27
C ASN A 657 -51.27 -6.15 36.24
N ASN A 658 -50.12 -6.63 36.72
CA ASN A 658 -49.00 -7.11 35.90
C ASN A 658 -48.32 -6.03 35.03
N THR A 659 -48.54 -4.74 35.30
CA THR A 659 -47.86 -3.61 34.66
C THR A 659 -47.32 -2.64 35.70
N SER A 660 -46.35 -1.82 35.32
CA SER A 660 -45.86 -0.71 36.13
C SER A 660 -46.60 0.58 35.78
N LEU A 661 -46.98 1.37 36.78
CA LEU A 661 -47.68 2.65 36.62
C LEU A 661 -46.90 3.75 37.32
N ILE A 662 -46.95 4.97 36.78
CA ILE A 662 -46.29 6.14 37.38
C ILE A 662 -47.37 7.08 37.94
N SER A 663 -47.41 7.19 39.26
CA SER A 663 -48.38 7.98 40.02
C SER A 663 -47.68 9.12 40.78
N PRO A 664 -48.38 10.23 41.06
CA PRO A 664 -47.92 11.20 42.06
C PRO A 664 -47.97 10.59 43.46
N GLU A 665 -47.05 10.98 44.33
CA GLU A 665 -46.97 10.52 45.71
C GLU A 665 -46.91 11.71 46.67
N ASP A 666 -47.52 11.55 47.84
CA ASP A 666 -47.57 12.59 48.85
C ASP A 666 -46.23 12.66 49.59
N LYS A 667 -45.53 13.80 49.48
CA LYS A 667 -44.22 13.99 50.13
C LYS A 667 -44.30 13.91 51.64
N GLU A 668 -45.34 14.48 52.23
CA GLU A 668 -45.52 14.52 53.69
C GLU A 668 -45.89 13.13 54.21
N GLU A 669 -46.57 12.28 53.45
CA GLU A 669 -46.71 10.86 53.76
C GLU A 669 -45.37 10.12 53.60
N PHE A 670 -44.62 10.41 52.53
CA PHE A 670 -43.40 9.70 52.21
C PHE A 670 -42.29 9.89 53.25
N ILE A 671 -42.16 11.09 53.81
CA ILE A 671 -41.11 11.38 54.82
C ILE A 671 -41.43 10.84 56.22
N LYS A 672 -42.68 10.41 56.48
CA LYS A 672 -43.08 9.93 57.80
C LYS A 672 -42.37 8.63 58.14
N SER A 673 -41.99 8.53 59.41
CA SER A 673 -41.48 7.29 59.98
C SER A 673 -42.55 6.19 59.97
N GLU A 674 -42.11 4.94 59.99
CA GLU A 674 -42.99 3.77 60.13
C GLU A 674 -43.93 3.90 61.34
N HIS A 675 -43.45 4.48 62.43
CA HIS A 675 -44.26 4.71 63.63
C HIS A 675 -45.38 5.74 63.39
N GLU A 676 -45.07 6.87 62.75
CA GLU A 676 -46.07 7.90 62.42
C GLU A 676 -47.11 7.41 61.39
N ARG A 677 -46.70 6.56 60.44
CA ARG A 677 -47.62 5.90 59.50
C ARG A 677 -48.57 4.97 60.23
N LYS A 678 -48.04 4.05 61.05
CA LYS A 678 -48.86 3.13 61.86
C LYS A 678 -49.80 3.87 62.80
N THR A 679 -49.35 4.95 63.44
CA THR A 679 -50.21 5.79 64.28
C THR A 679 -51.44 6.28 63.51
N ARG A 680 -51.24 6.83 62.30
CA ARG A 680 -52.34 7.34 61.46
C ARG A 680 -53.24 6.23 60.95
N GLU A 681 -52.68 5.09 60.54
CA GLU A 681 -53.45 3.93 60.10
C GLU A 681 -54.38 3.41 61.19
N LEU A 682 -53.86 3.28 62.42
CA LEU A 682 -54.63 2.85 63.58
C LEU A 682 -55.72 3.86 63.96
N MET A 683 -55.43 5.17 63.93
CA MET A 683 -56.44 6.21 64.16
C MET A 683 -57.53 6.21 63.08
N LYS A 684 -57.14 6.15 61.79
CA LYS A 684 -58.10 6.06 60.67
C LYS A 684 -58.97 4.81 60.77
N PHE A 685 -58.41 3.69 61.22
CA PHE A 685 -59.18 2.47 61.46
C PHE A 685 -60.17 2.67 62.62
N ALA A 686 -59.71 3.19 63.76
CA ALA A 686 -60.56 3.48 64.93
C ALA A 686 -61.73 4.42 64.59
N ASP A 687 -61.48 5.46 63.78
CA ASP A 687 -62.47 6.45 63.33
C ASP A 687 -63.39 5.94 62.20
N GLY A 688 -63.20 4.71 61.73
CA GLY A 688 -63.99 4.11 60.64
C GLY A 688 -63.69 4.64 59.24
N GLN A 689 -62.58 5.35 59.06
CA GLN A 689 -62.11 5.86 57.77
C GLN A 689 -61.37 4.80 56.94
N ASN A 690 -60.93 3.71 57.56
CA ASN A 690 -60.30 2.55 56.92
C ASN A 690 -60.83 1.24 57.52
N ASN A 691 -60.91 0.18 56.70
CA ASN A 691 -61.42 -1.15 57.09
C ASN A 691 -60.32 -2.21 57.22
N LEU A 692 -59.08 -1.88 56.86
CA LEU A 692 -57.95 -2.80 56.85
C LEU A 692 -56.95 -2.42 57.96
N HIS A 693 -56.72 -3.33 58.90
CA HIS A 693 -55.57 -3.29 59.81
C HIS A 693 -55.13 -4.73 60.14
N ASN A 694 -53.84 -4.95 60.40
CA ASN A 694 -53.31 -6.25 60.78
C ASN A 694 -53.29 -6.40 62.32
N PRO A 695 -53.92 -7.45 62.88
CA PRO A 695 -53.88 -7.78 64.30
C PRO A 695 -52.55 -7.64 65.04
N GLY A 696 -51.43 -7.96 64.37
CA GLY A 696 -50.10 -7.89 64.98
C GLY A 696 -49.58 -6.46 65.18
N ASP A 697 -50.16 -5.46 64.52
CA ASP A 697 -49.64 -4.10 64.52
C ASP A 697 -49.78 -3.41 65.87
N LEU A 698 -50.89 -3.63 66.60
CA LEU A 698 -51.12 -3.03 67.91
C LEU A 698 -50.08 -3.46 68.96
N ARG A 699 -49.66 -4.73 68.92
CA ARG A 699 -48.64 -5.25 69.83
C ARG A 699 -47.27 -4.65 69.53
N ILE A 700 -46.89 -4.60 68.25
CA ILE A 700 -45.64 -3.97 67.81
C ILE A 700 -45.66 -2.49 68.18
N PHE A 701 -46.81 -1.83 68.02
CA PHE A 701 -47.01 -0.44 68.39
C PHE A 701 -46.86 -0.21 69.90
N LEU A 702 -47.49 -1.04 70.75
CA LEU A 702 -47.33 -0.99 72.20
C LEU A 702 -45.87 -1.15 72.64
N GLU A 703 -45.15 -2.09 72.04
CA GLU A 703 -43.74 -2.31 72.34
C GLU A 703 -42.88 -1.10 71.94
N ALA A 704 -43.15 -0.51 70.77
CA ALA A 704 -42.48 0.70 70.32
C ALA A 704 -42.75 1.88 71.26
N GLU A 705 -44.02 2.10 71.63
CA GLU A 705 -44.43 3.19 72.55
C GLU A 705 -43.79 3.06 73.93
N ILE A 706 -43.77 1.86 74.52
CA ILE A 706 -43.05 1.63 75.80
C ILE A 706 -41.55 1.91 75.64
N SER A 707 -40.95 1.45 74.55
CA SER A 707 -39.52 1.64 74.29
C SER A 707 -39.15 3.11 74.04
N PHE A 708 -40.03 3.88 73.40
CA PHE A 708 -39.82 5.31 73.15
C PHE A 708 -40.09 6.16 74.38
N ARG A 709 -41.23 5.98 75.05
CA ARG A 709 -41.65 6.82 76.19
C ARG A 709 -40.80 6.59 77.44
N TYR A 710 -40.39 5.35 77.69
CA TYR A 710 -39.62 4.97 78.88
C TYR A 710 -38.14 4.70 78.54
N SER A 711 -37.63 5.24 77.43
CA SER A 711 -36.27 4.94 76.93
C SER A 711 -35.20 5.14 78.01
N ARG A 712 -35.26 6.25 78.76
CA ARG A 712 -34.31 6.56 79.86
C ARG A 712 -34.45 5.59 81.04
N GLN A 713 -35.67 5.27 81.43
CA GLN A 713 -35.97 4.37 82.54
C GLN A 713 -35.52 2.94 82.20
N LEU A 714 -35.83 2.47 80.99
CA LEU A 714 -35.40 1.17 80.47
C LEU A 714 -33.88 1.04 80.37
N GLN A 715 -33.16 2.12 80.03
CA GLN A 715 -31.69 2.14 80.08
C GLN A 715 -31.17 2.03 81.51
N THR A 716 -31.79 2.75 82.46
CA THR A 716 -31.40 2.76 83.88
C THR A 716 -31.49 1.36 84.51
N ILE A 717 -32.47 0.56 84.06
CA ILE A 717 -32.70 -0.80 84.56
C ILE A 717 -32.09 -1.89 83.64
N ASN A 718 -31.36 -1.48 82.60
CA ASN A 718 -30.79 -2.36 81.57
C ASN A 718 -31.82 -3.30 80.90
N ALA A 719 -33.09 -2.87 80.80
CA ALA A 719 -34.19 -3.66 80.23
C ALA A 719 -34.47 -3.34 78.75
N GLY A 720 -33.69 -2.46 78.11
CA GLY A 720 -33.97 -2.01 76.73
C GLY A 720 -34.07 -3.12 75.68
N LYS A 721 -33.42 -4.28 75.91
CA LYS A 721 -33.42 -5.45 75.02
C LYS A 721 -34.28 -6.62 75.51
N LEU A 722 -34.93 -6.48 76.66
CA LEU A 722 -35.77 -7.54 77.24
C LEU A 722 -37.11 -7.65 76.51
N GLN A 723 -37.85 -8.73 76.73
CA GLN A 723 -39.18 -8.91 76.14
C GLN A 723 -40.17 -7.89 76.72
N LEU A 724 -41.26 -7.61 75.98
CA LEU A 724 -42.28 -6.63 76.39
C LEU A 724 -42.80 -6.84 77.83
N GLY A 725 -42.99 -8.09 78.24
CA GLY A 725 -43.38 -8.41 79.62
C GLY A 725 -42.36 -7.95 80.65
N GLU A 726 -41.11 -8.38 80.47
CA GLU A 726 -39.98 -8.04 81.34
C GLU A 726 -39.70 -6.53 81.37
N LYS A 727 -39.95 -5.83 80.26
CA LYS A 727 -39.90 -4.36 80.21
C LYS A 727 -40.95 -3.74 81.13
N ILE A 728 -42.20 -4.22 81.11
CA ILE A 728 -43.29 -3.73 81.97
C ILE A 728 -42.99 -4.06 83.44
N ASP A 729 -42.62 -5.31 83.73
CA ASP A 729 -42.27 -5.77 85.09
C ASP A 729 -41.09 -4.95 85.66
N GLY A 730 -40.02 -4.77 84.87
CA GLY A 730 -38.86 -3.99 85.28
C GLY A 730 -39.16 -2.50 85.51
N LEU A 731 -40.07 -1.91 84.74
CA LEU A 731 -40.55 -0.54 84.97
C LEU A 731 -41.36 -0.45 86.26
N PHE A 732 -42.18 -1.45 86.56
CA PHE A 732 -42.97 -1.51 87.80
C PHE A 732 -42.10 -1.73 89.04
N ASP A 733 -41.20 -2.72 89.00
CA ASP A 733 -40.33 -3.10 90.13
C ASP A 733 -39.43 -1.95 90.59
N LYS A 734 -39.11 -1.03 89.69
CA LYS A 734 -38.30 0.16 89.96
C LYS A 734 -39.11 1.42 90.19
N GLY A 735 -40.44 1.31 90.24
CA GLY A 735 -41.36 2.39 90.57
C GLY A 735 -41.54 3.44 89.46
N PHE A 736 -41.19 3.12 88.21
CA PHE A 736 -41.37 4.05 87.08
C PHE A 736 -42.80 4.10 86.55
N ILE A 737 -43.58 3.03 86.79
CA ILE A 737 -45.02 2.96 86.49
C ILE A 737 -45.77 2.44 87.72
N SER A 738 -47.03 2.87 87.88
CA SER A 738 -47.89 2.38 88.97
C SER A 738 -48.32 0.92 88.75
N ARG A 739 -48.75 0.26 89.83
CA ARG A 739 -49.32 -1.11 89.74
C ARG A 739 -50.49 -1.18 88.76
N LEU A 740 -51.38 -0.18 88.82
CA LEU A 740 -52.53 -0.07 87.91
C LEU A 740 -52.10 0.01 86.45
N LEU A 741 -51.09 0.82 86.14
CA LEU A 741 -50.58 0.98 84.78
C LEU A 741 -49.85 -0.27 84.28
N ALA A 742 -49.11 -0.95 85.16
CA ALA A 742 -48.45 -2.22 84.83
C ALA A 742 -49.47 -3.33 84.53
N ASP A 743 -50.50 -3.48 85.38
CA ASP A 743 -51.57 -4.45 85.18
C ASP A 743 -52.35 -4.15 83.87
N GLU A 744 -52.65 -2.88 83.58
CA GLU A 744 -53.30 -2.47 82.33
C GLU A 744 -52.42 -2.73 81.09
N ALA A 745 -51.11 -2.46 81.16
CA ALA A 745 -50.17 -2.77 80.08
C ALA A 745 -50.04 -4.28 79.83
N HIS A 746 -50.05 -5.11 80.89
CA HIS A 746 -50.07 -6.57 80.76
C HIS A 746 -51.37 -7.08 80.15
N ASN A 747 -52.52 -6.51 80.54
CA ASN A 747 -53.81 -6.83 79.93
C ASN A 747 -53.79 -6.58 78.42
N TRP A 748 -53.25 -5.43 77.99
CA TRP A 748 -53.07 -5.14 76.56
C TRP A 748 -52.07 -6.10 75.90
N ARG A 749 -50.92 -6.39 76.52
CA ARG A 749 -49.93 -7.35 76.00
C ARG A 749 -50.54 -8.73 75.73
N GLU A 750 -51.41 -9.21 76.63
CA GLU A 750 -52.06 -10.53 76.53
C GLU A 750 -53.22 -10.52 75.53
N CYS A 751 -54.07 -9.48 75.58
CA CYS A 751 -55.21 -9.32 74.67
C CYS A 751 -54.76 -9.21 73.20
N LEU A 752 -53.63 -8.53 72.95
CA LEU A 752 -53.07 -8.29 71.61
C LEU A 752 -52.13 -9.43 71.15
N ASN A 753 -52.08 -10.55 71.86
CA ASN A 753 -51.27 -11.70 71.46
C ASN A 753 -51.99 -12.51 70.36
N PRO A 754 -51.37 -12.76 69.18
CA PRO A 754 -52.01 -13.46 68.06
C PRO A 754 -52.52 -14.88 68.37
N SER A 755 -52.02 -15.49 69.45
CA SER A 755 -52.40 -16.83 69.90
C SER A 755 -53.70 -16.87 70.73
N HIS A 756 -54.21 -15.72 71.17
CA HIS A 756 -55.52 -15.61 71.81
C HIS A 756 -56.55 -15.16 70.77
N HIS A 757 -57.45 -16.07 70.37
CA HIS A 757 -58.48 -15.85 69.33
C HIS A 757 -59.48 -14.72 69.62
N THR A 758 -59.39 -14.01 70.75
CA THR A 758 -60.30 -12.93 71.18
C THR A 758 -60.32 -11.72 70.26
N TRP A 759 -59.28 -11.49 69.46
CA TRP A 759 -59.16 -10.32 68.59
C TRP A 759 -59.63 -10.59 67.15
N THR A 760 -59.36 -11.79 66.64
CA THR A 760 -59.55 -12.15 65.24
C THR A 760 -60.97 -12.62 64.89
N THR A 761 -61.82 -12.89 65.89
CA THR A 761 -63.20 -13.40 65.69
C THR A 761 -64.30 -12.36 65.85
N ASN A 762 -63.95 -11.11 66.22
CA ASN A 762 -64.93 -10.05 66.47
C ASN A 762 -65.30 -9.29 65.20
N ASP A 763 -66.52 -8.75 65.16
CA ASP A 763 -66.99 -7.87 64.09
C ASP A 763 -66.09 -6.62 63.97
N ILE A 764 -66.07 -6.01 62.78
CA ILE A 764 -65.17 -4.89 62.46
C ILE A 764 -65.37 -3.71 63.42
N GLU A 765 -66.60 -3.44 63.87
CA GLU A 765 -66.88 -2.35 64.82
C GLU A 765 -66.31 -2.61 66.22
N ASP A 766 -66.29 -3.86 66.67
CA ASP A 766 -65.67 -4.24 67.95
C ASP A 766 -64.14 -4.12 67.88
N GLN A 767 -63.55 -4.46 66.73
CA GLN A 767 -62.13 -4.22 66.48
C GLN A 767 -61.82 -2.71 66.53
N ARG A 768 -62.60 -1.87 65.86
CA ARG A 768 -62.41 -0.40 65.89
C ARG A 768 -62.51 0.17 67.30
N ARG A 769 -63.53 -0.23 68.07
CA ARG A 769 -63.70 0.21 69.46
C ARG A 769 -62.49 -0.15 70.32
N THR A 770 -61.94 -1.33 70.12
CA THR A 770 -60.77 -1.78 70.86
C THR A 770 -59.50 -1.04 70.44
N VAL A 771 -59.30 -0.77 69.14
CA VAL A 771 -58.22 0.13 68.69
C VAL A 771 -58.39 1.51 69.30
N GLY A 772 -59.60 2.07 69.33
CA GLY A 772 -59.88 3.34 70.00
C GLY A 772 -59.47 3.32 71.48
N ARG A 773 -59.93 2.32 72.25
CA ARG A 773 -59.55 2.15 73.67
C ARG A 773 -58.05 1.96 73.87
N PHE A 774 -57.40 1.24 72.97
CA PHE A 774 -55.96 1.03 73.01
C PHE A 774 -55.21 2.34 72.76
N MET A 775 -55.61 3.11 71.75
CA MET A 775 -55.01 4.41 71.44
C MET A 775 -55.25 5.39 72.59
N ASP A 776 -56.44 5.41 73.20
CA ASP A 776 -56.71 6.19 74.40
C ASP A 776 -55.75 5.78 75.53
N PHE A 777 -55.57 4.49 75.79
CA PHE A 777 -54.58 4.02 76.77
C PHE A 777 -53.16 4.51 76.46
N ILE A 778 -52.69 4.37 75.22
CA ILE A 778 -51.35 4.80 74.80
C ILE A 778 -51.13 6.30 75.04
N TYR A 779 -52.10 7.14 74.67
CA TYR A 779 -51.93 8.60 74.68
C TYR A 779 -52.39 9.29 75.97
N THR A 780 -53.22 8.64 76.80
CA THR A 780 -53.74 9.23 78.05
C THR A 780 -53.18 8.56 79.31
N SER A 781 -53.08 7.23 79.34
CA SER A 781 -52.69 6.46 80.52
C SER A 781 -51.20 6.07 80.52
N LEU A 782 -50.64 5.71 79.36
CA LEU A 782 -49.25 5.27 79.20
C LEU A 782 -48.28 6.46 79.10
N CYS A 783 -48.24 7.25 80.17
CA CYS A 783 -47.37 8.41 80.30
C CYS A 783 -46.35 8.17 81.43
N PRO A 784 -45.06 8.46 81.21
CA PRO A 784 -44.09 8.45 82.30
C PRO A 784 -44.56 9.41 83.40
N HIS A 785 -44.51 8.96 84.66
CA HIS A 785 -44.65 9.90 85.76
C HIS A 785 -43.49 10.92 85.70
N PRO A 786 -43.75 12.22 85.87
CA PRO A 786 -42.72 13.25 85.83
C PRO A 786 -41.61 13.04 86.86
#